data_AF-A0A0W1B262-F1
#
_entry.id   AF-A0A0W1B262-F1
#
_cell.length_a   1.000
_cell.length_b   1.000
_cell.length_c   1.000
_cell.angle_alpha   90.00
_cell.angle_beta   90.00
_cell.angle_gamma   90.00
#
_symmetry.space_group_name_H-M   'P 1'
#
loop_
_entity.id
_entity.type
_entity.pdbx_description
1 polymer ?
#
loop_
_entity_poly.entity_id
_entity_poly.type
_entity_poly.pdbx_seq_one_letter_code
_entity_poly.pdbx_strand_id
1 'polypeptide(L)'
;MSLKLIENIHKVVYPQLEEMVRKLDERLELKLYAIVLHEDRSPLTTTRIKRVLTGKRGEDTKVILENLKGPEDALTKLGLSGWQWGGTVEQLNEYIRKTVHDRKTSAEVASEKLLVDSVGEGSPVKADSPVTLVHTTTSILYPNRMNLTLKGKKFELIYILAIDYAGLQVCRMFYELPQISFLRMTLDYYFDDYYKEDKNNRIGEELESKYKESVSGFLQRMSRMFLGKIQQYINDGGGEEAQVFSGVERESNQQYYINMLMEKIEGIATRTYEGESPFGCILLMSPKLLNERTGLVKYAIQFEGENGISLDDGRRIRKLLEMTNNEHDLFLIADEHIIYGIGEVDWSLLGTDSVFKLEFKGLSRYDLMLIRMKEEEPTDKRVESDEDKKIFKMTTNLRIVSDKLLGVSFKNPEIGQDRFDLDLFKRITLATFKDTTTLDQKNIDKLGKMIKEATQQQSGTMVVITEPDTARDEVRRLKKQSTPILKTQLNPIFIKHLTAIDGALYCDTDANCHAIGVILDGLSQEHLGDASRGARFNSAYKYLEKLRIDKAPCVIAIISEDGMVNLIPEPITERTVRQIVQQYVDYIKETEKGKTTEDKVKTYEERLQQARGAVEIDDDYFFQLGDAWFEHEDYLKSAEYYQGGIQQNSQLHIAYRRKLIMANYKCFSGLAREERIPVLENMLDTSNSIIDDNGTVLTDEDYNLRGIVQYSLGVYCEDPKQKDGYFKRALEDYTQSINQKKSKKQVLYSNRGGLNLKMGRYEDALDDFISAELEKSSDDYLNNIIKLAGKSSGLLIHAITRYSEGKGDDWGDSELGKQLMELGEQWATAHPEVAAAMEELKGDNSPPKDPNSEV
;
A
#
# COMPACT_ATOMS: atom_id res chain seq x y z
N MET A 1 -14.31 -25.44 -3.93
CA MET A 1 -15.54 -24.61 -3.79
C MET A 1 -15.52 -23.78 -2.51
N SER A 2 -15.27 -24.36 -1.32
CA SER A 2 -15.17 -23.60 -0.06
C SER A 2 -14.01 -22.60 -0.02
N LEU A 3 -12.84 -22.91 -0.61
CA LEU A 3 -11.72 -21.96 -0.73
C LEU A 3 -12.12 -20.68 -1.50
N LYS A 4 -12.82 -20.81 -2.63
CA LYS A 4 -13.30 -19.66 -3.41
C LYS A 4 -14.29 -18.77 -2.63
N LEU A 5 -15.10 -19.37 -1.74
CA LEU A 5 -15.95 -18.61 -0.82
C LEU A 5 -15.12 -17.83 0.20
N ILE A 6 -14.07 -18.45 0.75
CA ILE A 6 -13.12 -17.79 1.68
C ILE A 6 -12.36 -16.65 0.99
N GLU A 7 -11.93 -16.83 -0.25
CA GLU A 7 -11.32 -15.76 -1.05
C GLU A 7 -12.28 -14.57 -1.24
N ASN A 8 -13.57 -14.82 -1.48
CA ASN A 8 -14.58 -13.76 -1.56
C ASN A 8 -14.78 -13.05 -0.21
N ILE A 9 -14.71 -13.80 0.90
CA ILE A 9 -14.76 -13.24 2.25
C ILE A 9 -13.60 -12.26 2.48
N HIS A 10 -12.38 -12.65 2.12
CA HIS A 10 -11.21 -11.77 2.21
C HIS A 10 -11.38 -10.48 1.40
N LYS A 11 -11.99 -10.57 0.20
CA LYS A 11 -12.27 -9.42 -0.67
C LYS A 11 -13.32 -8.45 -0.11
N VAL A 12 -14.13 -8.88 0.85
CA VAL A 12 -15.10 -8.02 1.56
C VAL A 12 -14.48 -7.45 2.84
N VAL A 13 -13.81 -8.28 3.63
CA VAL A 13 -13.22 -7.90 4.93
C VAL A 13 -12.11 -6.86 4.75
N TYR A 14 -11.19 -7.05 3.81
CA TYR A 14 -10.05 -6.13 3.65
C TYR A 14 -10.46 -4.68 3.35
N PRO A 15 -11.31 -4.40 2.33
CA PRO A 15 -11.74 -3.02 2.06
C PRO A 15 -12.46 -2.36 3.24
N GLN A 16 -13.24 -3.13 4.01
CA GLN A 16 -13.97 -2.61 5.17
C GLN A 16 -13.03 -2.23 6.31
N LEU A 17 -12.07 -3.10 6.64
CA LEU A 17 -11.04 -2.80 7.64
C LEU A 17 -10.17 -1.61 7.22
N GLU A 18 -9.75 -1.57 5.95
CA GLU A 18 -8.95 -0.48 5.40
C GLU A 18 -9.71 0.86 5.45
N GLU A 19 -10.99 0.88 5.06
CA GLU A 19 -11.84 2.06 5.16
C GLU A 19 -12.01 2.51 6.62
N MET A 20 -12.22 1.57 7.54
CA MET A 20 -12.40 1.83 8.96
C MET A 20 -11.16 2.48 9.59
N VAL A 21 -9.99 1.85 9.42
CA VAL A 21 -8.70 2.37 9.91
C VAL A 21 -8.46 3.79 9.38
N ARG A 22 -8.71 4.01 8.09
CA ARG A 22 -8.50 5.30 7.44
C ARG A 22 -9.49 6.39 7.87
N LYS A 23 -10.71 6.01 8.25
CA LYS A 23 -11.70 6.94 8.82
C LYS A 23 -11.34 7.37 10.24
N LEU A 24 -10.65 6.52 10.99
CA LEU A 24 -10.16 6.84 12.33
C LEU A 24 -8.94 7.76 12.32
N ASP A 25 -8.04 7.58 11.35
CA ASP A 25 -6.94 8.49 11.04
C ASP A 25 -6.44 8.23 9.60
N GLU A 26 -6.37 9.26 8.76
CA GLU A 26 -6.03 9.12 7.34
C GLU A 26 -4.57 8.71 7.07
N ARG A 27 -3.69 8.85 8.08
CA ARG A 27 -2.26 8.51 8.01
C ARG A 27 -1.99 7.03 8.22
N LEU A 28 -2.93 6.32 8.85
CA LEU A 28 -2.76 4.91 9.15
C LEU A 28 -2.82 4.05 7.90
N GLU A 29 -2.00 3.01 7.87
CA GLU A 29 -2.01 2.02 6.81
C GLU A 29 -2.26 0.62 7.32
N LEU A 30 -3.12 -0.11 6.61
CA LEU A 30 -3.45 -1.49 6.95
C LEU A 30 -2.73 -2.47 6.03
N LYS A 31 -1.97 -3.38 6.62
CA LYS A 31 -1.56 -4.65 6.03
C LYS A 31 -2.36 -5.76 6.67
N LEU A 32 -2.86 -6.69 5.86
CA LEU A 32 -3.70 -7.79 6.34
C LEU A 32 -3.15 -9.14 5.90
N TYR A 33 -3.02 -10.03 6.86
CA TYR A 33 -2.66 -11.43 6.65
C TYR A 33 -3.80 -12.31 7.18
N ALA A 34 -4.03 -13.44 6.54
CA ALA A 34 -5.02 -14.41 6.96
C ALA A 34 -4.42 -15.82 7.03
N ILE A 35 -4.71 -16.53 8.10
CA ILE A 35 -4.42 -17.96 8.28
C ILE A 35 -5.77 -18.66 8.35
N VAL A 36 -6.03 -19.57 7.41
CA VAL A 36 -7.26 -20.36 7.35
C VAL A 36 -6.98 -21.72 7.96
N LEU A 37 -7.74 -22.08 8.99
CA LEU A 37 -7.63 -23.35 9.69
C LEU A 37 -8.89 -24.21 9.47
N HIS A 38 -8.70 -25.52 9.47
CA HIS A 38 -9.77 -26.50 9.64
C HIS A 38 -10.25 -26.58 11.10
N GLU A 39 -11.36 -27.30 11.34
CA GLU A 39 -11.87 -27.55 12.68
C GLU A 39 -10.86 -28.30 13.58
N ASP A 40 -9.96 -29.10 12.98
CA ASP A 40 -8.85 -29.77 13.68
C ASP A 40 -7.62 -28.85 13.90
N ARG A 41 -7.74 -27.56 13.58
CA ARG A 41 -6.70 -26.52 13.66
C ARG A 41 -5.49 -26.73 12.74
N SER A 42 -5.58 -27.64 11.77
CA SER A 42 -4.55 -27.74 10.73
C SER A 42 -4.61 -26.53 9.78
N PRO A 43 -3.47 -25.91 9.41
CA PRO A 43 -3.44 -24.80 8.48
C PRO A 43 -3.76 -25.27 7.06
N LEU A 44 -4.79 -24.66 6.47
CA LEU A 44 -5.22 -24.91 5.10
C LEU A 44 -4.53 -23.98 4.11
N THR A 45 -4.56 -22.67 4.39
CA THR A 45 -3.88 -21.65 3.58
C THR A 45 -3.39 -20.51 4.47
N THR A 46 -2.33 -19.84 4.03
CA THR A 46 -1.89 -18.57 4.60
C THR A 46 -1.75 -17.57 3.47
N THR A 47 -2.36 -16.40 3.61
CA THR A 47 -2.43 -15.40 2.53
C THR A 47 -2.13 -14.01 3.06
N ARG A 48 -1.42 -13.22 2.25
CA ARG A 48 -1.39 -11.76 2.38
C ARG A 48 -2.48 -11.19 1.49
N ILE A 49 -3.34 -10.36 2.05
CA ILE A 49 -4.45 -9.72 1.35
C ILE A 49 -4.03 -8.27 1.09
N LYS A 50 -3.99 -7.88 -0.19
CA LYS A 50 -3.44 -6.59 -0.60
C LYS A 50 -4.26 -5.93 -1.70
N ARG A 51 -4.24 -4.60 -1.72
CA ARG A 51 -4.90 -3.78 -2.75
C ARG A 51 -3.90 -3.33 -3.81
N VAL A 52 -4.14 -3.78 -5.03
CA VAL A 52 -3.36 -3.40 -6.22
C VAL A 52 -4.22 -2.63 -7.21
N LEU A 53 -3.57 -1.99 -8.18
CA LEU A 53 -4.25 -1.31 -9.28
C LEU A 53 -4.92 -2.36 -10.20
N THR A 54 -5.99 -2.01 -10.92
CA THR A 54 -6.63 -2.98 -11.85
C THR A 54 -6.14 -2.88 -13.28
N GLY A 55 -5.58 -1.73 -13.66
CA GLY A 55 -5.29 -1.37 -15.05
C GLY A 55 -6.52 -1.11 -15.93
N LYS A 56 -7.76 -1.27 -15.42
CA LYS A 56 -9.02 -1.11 -16.16
C LYS A 56 -9.65 0.26 -15.95
N ARG A 57 -10.19 0.84 -17.02
CA ARG A 57 -10.88 2.14 -17.00
C ARG A 57 -12.18 2.04 -16.17
N GLY A 58 -12.25 2.73 -15.04
CA GLY A 58 -13.45 2.82 -14.18
C GLY A 58 -13.39 2.06 -12.85
N GLU A 59 -12.38 1.21 -12.61
CA GLU A 59 -12.09 0.62 -11.30
C GLU A 59 -10.61 0.84 -10.97
N ASP A 60 -10.27 1.77 -10.08
CA ASP A 60 -8.86 2.13 -9.88
C ASP A 60 -8.06 1.05 -9.12
N THR A 61 -8.73 0.22 -8.31
CA THR A 61 -8.07 -0.82 -7.50
C THR A 61 -8.87 -2.10 -7.35
N LYS A 62 -8.18 -3.22 -7.14
CA LYS A 62 -8.74 -4.54 -6.80
C LYS A 62 -8.01 -5.14 -5.60
N VAL A 63 -8.68 -6.04 -4.88
CA VAL A 63 -8.06 -6.85 -3.84
C VAL A 63 -7.56 -8.16 -4.44
N ILE A 64 -6.28 -8.47 -4.21
CA ILE A 64 -5.64 -9.73 -4.60
C ILE A 64 -5.11 -10.47 -3.36
N LEU A 65 -4.86 -11.76 -3.54
CA LEU A 65 -4.43 -12.69 -2.51
C LEU A 65 -3.08 -13.26 -2.91
N GLU A 66 -2.05 -12.97 -2.13
CA GLU A 66 -0.70 -13.55 -2.27
C GLU A 66 -0.62 -14.77 -1.34
N ASN A 67 -0.50 -15.96 -1.92
CA ASN A 67 -0.33 -17.18 -1.15
C ASN A 67 1.07 -17.24 -0.53
N LEU A 68 1.13 -17.47 0.77
CA LEU A 68 2.35 -17.59 1.56
C LEU A 68 2.64 -19.06 1.87
N LYS A 69 3.91 -19.38 2.20
CA LYS A 69 4.32 -20.78 2.46
C LYS A 69 3.69 -21.37 3.71
N GLY A 70 3.30 -20.52 4.67
CA GLY A 70 2.67 -20.90 5.92
C GLY A 70 2.62 -19.72 6.91
N PRO A 71 2.12 -19.94 8.13
CA PRO A 71 2.04 -18.90 9.17
C PRO A 71 3.39 -18.23 9.48
N GLU A 72 4.48 -18.99 9.49
CA GLU A 72 5.83 -18.50 9.78
C GLU A 72 6.33 -17.48 8.73
N ASP A 73 5.93 -17.66 7.47
CA ASP A 73 6.24 -16.75 6.37
C ASP A 73 5.51 -15.40 6.53
N ALA A 74 4.23 -15.46 6.93
CA ALA A 74 3.45 -14.27 7.27
C ALA A 74 4.08 -13.47 8.42
N LEU A 75 4.51 -14.17 9.47
CA LEU A 75 5.16 -13.55 10.63
C LEU A 75 6.51 -12.96 10.28
N THR A 76 7.29 -13.62 9.43
CA THR A 76 8.56 -13.09 8.93
C THR A 76 8.34 -11.79 8.15
N LYS A 77 7.34 -11.74 7.26
CA LYS A 77 6.93 -10.51 6.55
C LYS A 77 6.42 -9.39 7.48
N LEU A 78 5.90 -9.75 8.67
CA LEU A 78 5.52 -8.83 9.73
C LEU A 78 6.69 -8.42 10.66
N GLY A 79 7.92 -8.85 10.35
CA GLY A 79 9.10 -8.58 11.17
C GLY A 79 9.13 -9.35 12.49
N LEU A 80 8.41 -10.47 12.59
CA LEU A 80 8.32 -11.35 13.75
C LEU A 80 8.95 -12.73 13.44
N SER A 81 10.26 -12.77 13.21
CA SER A 81 10.97 -14.02 12.94
C SER A 81 11.15 -14.88 14.19
N GLY A 82 11.21 -16.20 14.01
CA GLY A 82 11.67 -17.14 15.05
C GLY A 82 10.59 -17.79 15.94
N TRP A 83 9.31 -17.52 15.71
CA TRP A 83 8.22 -18.21 16.41
C TRP A 83 7.65 -19.36 15.58
N GLN A 84 7.35 -20.47 16.26
CA GLN A 84 6.66 -21.61 15.66
C GLN A 84 5.16 -21.49 15.89
N TRP A 85 4.37 -21.71 14.85
CA TRP A 85 2.92 -21.60 14.91
C TRP A 85 2.33 -22.60 15.93
N GLY A 86 1.77 -22.08 17.01
CA GLY A 86 1.15 -22.89 18.08
C GLY A 86 -0.29 -23.33 17.82
N GLY A 87 -0.94 -22.82 16.75
CA GLY A 87 -2.29 -23.23 16.37
C GLY A 87 -3.43 -22.36 16.90
N THR A 88 -3.17 -21.32 17.71
CA THR A 88 -4.24 -20.47 18.26
C THR A 88 -3.94 -18.97 18.19
N VAL A 89 -5.01 -18.18 18.11
CA VAL A 89 -4.94 -16.71 18.13
C VAL A 89 -4.47 -16.18 19.50
N GLU A 90 -4.78 -16.89 20.59
CA GLU A 90 -4.34 -16.54 21.95
C GLU A 90 -2.82 -16.63 22.11
N GLN A 91 -2.20 -17.72 21.63
CA GLN A 91 -0.74 -17.87 21.69
C GLN A 91 -0.03 -16.84 20.81
N LEU A 92 -0.58 -16.54 19.63
CA LEU A 92 -0.05 -15.49 18.77
C LEU A 92 -0.14 -14.10 19.44
N ASN A 93 -1.27 -13.79 20.08
CA ASN A 93 -1.43 -12.55 20.84
C ASN A 93 -0.39 -12.43 21.97
N GLU A 94 -0.15 -13.52 22.71
CA GLU A 94 0.85 -13.55 23.79
C GLU A 94 2.27 -13.32 23.25
N TYR A 95 2.63 -14.01 22.16
CA TYR A 95 3.92 -13.84 21.50
C TYR A 95 4.13 -12.40 21.00
N ILE A 96 3.13 -11.82 20.34
CA ILE A 96 3.19 -10.43 19.87
C ILE A 96 3.35 -9.47 21.04
N ARG A 97 2.54 -9.61 22.10
CA ARG A 97 2.64 -8.74 23.29
C ARG A 97 4.02 -8.80 23.93
N LYS A 98 4.57 -10.00 24.10
CA LYS A 98 5.93 -10.19 24.64
C LYS A 98 6.97 -9.51 23.75
N THR A 99 6.91 -9.74 22.45
CA THR A 99 7.88 -9.17 21.49
C THR A 99 7.80 -7.64 21.43
N VAL A 100 6.60 -7.07 21.46
CA VAL A 100 6.39 -5.61 21.50
C VAL A 100 6.91 -5.03 22.81
N HIS A 101 6.68 -5.71 23.94
CA HIS A 101 7.21 -5.29 25.23
C HIS A 101 8.75 -5.30 25.27
N ASP A 102 9.38 -6.41 24.84
CA ASP A 102 10.84 -6.58 24.83
C ASP A 102 11.54 -5.53 23.91
N ARG A 103 10.91 -5.19 22.78
CA ARG A 103 11.39 -4.12 21.87
C ARG A 103 11.32 -2.75 22.52
N LYS A 104 10.27 -2.47 23.29
CA LYS A 104 10.10 -1.21 24.01
C LYS A 104 11.18 -1.05 25.09
N THR A 105 11.43 -2.08 25.89
CA THR A 105 12.49 -2.06 26.92
C THR A 105 13.86 -1.81 26.29
N SER A 106 14.12 -2.40 25.11
CA SER A 106 15.38 -2.20 24.39
C SER A 106 15.53 -0.77 23.82
N ALA A 107 14.43 -0.18 23.33
CA ALA A 107 14.42 1.20 22.83
C ALA A 107 14.53 2.22 23.97
N GLU A 108 13.83 2.01 25.09
CA GLU A 108 13.90 2.85 26.29
C GLU A 108 15.31 2.83 26.90
N VAL A 109 15.93 1.65 27.01
CA VAL A 109 17.33 1.50 27.49
C VAL A 109 18.34 2.16 26.54
N ALA A 110 18.09 2.14 25.22
CA ALA A 110 18.94 2.85 24.27
C ALA A 110 18.81 4.38 24.41
N SER A 111 17.60 4.89 24.62
CA SER A 111 17.36 6.31 24.89
C SER A 111 17.84 6.77 26.26
N GLU A 112 17.80 5.92 27.30
CA GLU A 112 18.32 6.24 28.64
C GLU A 112 19.85 6.20 28.71
N LYS A 113 20.51 5.26 28.02
CA LYS A 113 21.98 5.30 27.87
C LYS A 113 22.46 6.58 27.19
N LEU A 114 21.69 7.09 26.22
CA LEU A 114 21.99 8.36 25.55
C LEU A 114 21.79 9.60 26.44
N LEU A 115 20.99 9.50 27.52
CA LEU A 115 20.83 10.58 28.50
C LEU A 115 21.93 10.57 29.57
N VAL A 116 22.42 9.38 29.95
CA VAL A 116 23.47 9.22 30.97
C VAL A 116 24.88 9.49 30.42
N ASP A 117 25.14 9.25 29.13
CA ASP A 117 26.46 9.50 28.51
C ASP A 117 26.70 10.98 28.08
N SER A 118 25.92 11.93 28.60
CA SER A 118 26.14 13.38 28.38
C SER A 118 27.34 13.97 29.16
N VAL A 119 28.17 13.13 29.79
CA VAL A 119 29.46 13.52 30.38
C VAL A 119 30.53 12.46 30.06
N GLY A 120 30.92 12.37 28.79
CA GLY A 120 32.06 11.53 28.39
C GLY A 120 32.38 11.67 26.90
N GLU A 121 33.63 12.02 26.58
CA GLU A 121 34.08 12.26 25.21
C GLU A 121 33.97 11.01 24.31
N GLY A 122 33.28 11.20 23.17
CA GLY A 122 33.70 10.77 21.85
C GLY A 122 33.92 9.27 21.59
N SER A 123 32.92 8.63 20.98
CA SER A 123 33.16 7.54 20.01
C SER A 123 31.99 7.43 19.01
N PRO A 124 32.27 7.32 17.69
CA PRO A 124 31.22 7.28 16.67
C PRO A 124 30.57 5.89 16.64
N VAL A 125 29.26 5.85 16.88
CA VAL A 125 28.44 4.65 16.71
C VAL A 125 28.34 4.34 15.22
N LYS A 126 28.87 3.19 14.78
CA LYS A 126 28.69 2.69 13.41
C LYS A 126 27.23 2.29 13.21
N ALA A 127 26.56 3.00 12.30
CA ALA A 127 25.20 2.74 11.87
C ALA A 127 25.15 1.60 10.86
N ASP A 128 25.28 0.35 11.34
CA ASP A 128 24.89 -0.84 10.58
C ASP A 128 23.75 -1.53 11.33
N SER A 129 22.53 -1.02 11.16
CA SER A 129 21.31 -1.75 11.47
C SER A 129 20.26 -1.37 10.44
N PRO A 130 19.71 -2.34 9.69
CA PRO A 130 18.89 -2.04 8.53
C PRO A 130 17.55 -1.41 8.94
N VAL A 131 17.03 -0.60 8.02
CA VAL A 131 15.71 0.08 8.00
C VAL A 131 14.54 -0.81 8.47
N THR A 132 14.71 -2.13 8.45
CA THR A 132 13.80 -3.15 8.98
C THR A 132 13.49 -3.01 10.48
N LEU A 133 14.40 -2.47 11.31
CA LEU A 133 14.14 -2.34 12.76
C LEU A 133 13.09 -1.26 13.08
N VAL A 134 13.01 -0.21 12.25
CA VAL A 134 12.21 1.00 12.51
C VAL A 134 10.72 0.81 12.18
N HIS A 135 10.39 -0.09 11.24
CA HIS A 135 8.99 -0.46 10.94
C HIS A 135 8.28 -1.14 12.12
N THR A 136 8.97 -1.50 13.20
CA THR A 136 8.39 -2.35 14.24
C THR A 136 7.99 -1.63 15.53
N THR A 137 8.32 -0.34 15.69
CA THR A 137 8.01 0.42 16.92
C THR A 137 6.73 1.26 16.83
N THR A 138 6.24 1.54 15.62
CA THR A 138 5.02 2.36 15.38
C THR A 138 3.94 1.60 14.61
N SER A 139 3.96 0.27 14.69
CA SER A 139 3.01 -0.60 14.00
C SER A 139 2.26 -1.44 15.01
N ILE A 140 0.94 -1.35 14.98
CA ILE A 140 0.07 -2.18 15.82
C ILE A 140 -0.17 -3.49 15.10
N LEU A 141 0.34 -4.56 15.68
CA LEU A 141 0.04 -5.93 15.30
C LEU A 141 -1.11 -6.46 16.15
N TYR A 142 -2.20 -6.82 15.49
CA TYR A 142 -3.43 -7.28 16.14
C TYR A 142 -4.01 -8.51 15.44
N PRO A 143 -3.85 -9.69 16.05
CA PRO A 143 -4.49 -10.90 15.57
C PRO A 143 -5.88 -11.11 16.21
N ASN A 144 -6.88 -11.39 15.37
CA ASN A 144 -8.21 -11.82 15.82
C ASN A 144 -8.79 -12.86 14.85
N ARG A 145 -9.94 -13.46 15.17
CA ARG A 145 -10.53 -14.58 14.43
C ARG A 145 -11.96 -14.35 13.99
N MET A 146 -12.35 -15.05 12.93
CA MET A 146 -13.74 -15.26 12.53
C MET A 146 -14.01 -16.75 12.37
N ASN A 147 -15.16 -17.20 12.86
CA ASN A 147 -15.60 -18.58 12.72
C ASN A 147 -16.61 -18.70 11.59
N LEU A 148 -16.37 -19.59 10.61
CA LEU A 148 -17.24 -19.72 9.43
C LEU A 148 -17.87 -21.10 9.30
N THR A 149 -19.12 -21.17 8.87
CA THR A 149 -19.76 -22.41 8.44
C THR A 149 -20.11 -22.31 6.95
N LEU A 150 -19.32 -22.98 6.10
CA LEU A 150 -19.46 -22.93 4.64
C LEU A 150 -19.80 -24.32 4.12
N LYS A 151 -20.95 -24.48 3.47
CA LYS A 151 -21.43 -25.78 2.94
C LYS A 151 -21.37 -26.91 3.97
N GLY A 152 -21.72 -26.61 5.22
CA GLY A 152 -21.69 -27.56 6.34
C GLY A 152 -20.31 -27.88 6.91
N LYS A 153 -19.23 -27.28 6.38
CA LYS A 153 -17.86 -27.40 6.93
C LYS A 153 -17.52 -26.20 7.79
N LYS A 154 -16.78 -26.45 8.87
CA LYS A 154 -16.32 -25.43 9.81
C LYS A 154 -14.89 -25.01 9.52
N PHE A 155 -14.66 -23.70 9.50
CA PHE A 155 -13.35 -23.07 9.35
C PHE A 155 -13.13 -22.00 10.42
N GLU A 156 -11.88 -21.81 10.84
CA GLU A 156 -11.45 -20.69 11.66
C GLU A 156 -10.50 -19.83 10.80
N LEU A 157 -10.81 -18.55 10.67
CA LEU A 157 -9.99 -17.58 9.95
C LEU A 157 -9.31 -16.69 10.97
N ILE A 158 -8.00 -16.76 11.08
CA ILE A 158 -7.21 -15.87 11.92
C ILE A 158 -6.67 -14.75 11.03
N TYR A 159 -7.13 -13.53 11.27
CA TYR A 159 -6.61 -12.34 10.63
C TYR A 159 -5.54 -11.70 11.50
N ILE A 160 -4.44 -11.27 10.89
CA ILE A 160 -3.38 -10.49 11.54
C ILE A 160 -3.35 -9.13 10.86
N LEU A 161 -3.79 -8.11 11.58
CA LEU A 161 -3.75 -6.73 11.14
C LEU A 161 -2.40 -6.13 11.54
N ALA A 162 -1.72 -5.52 10.60
CA ALA A 162 -0.60 -4.62 10.84
C ALA A 162 -1.05 -3.21 10.48
N ILE A 163 -1.28 -2.39 11.51
CA ILE A 163 -1.66 -0.98 11.38
C ILE A 163 -0.40 -0.14 11.56
N ASP A 164 0.20 0.24 10.44
CA ASP A 164 1.43 1.02 10.39
C ASP A 164 1.14 2.53 10.61
N TYR A 165 2.17 3.26 11.02
CA TYR A 165 2.13 4.71 11.31
C TYR A 165 1.19 5.11 12.45
N ALA A 166 0.95 4.18 13.40
CA ALA A 166 0.28 4.50 14.63
C ALA A 166 1.23 5.28 15.56
N GLY A 167 0.81 6.47 16.00
CA GLY A 167 1.56 7.27 16.97
C GLY A 167 1.80 6.50 18.29
N LEU A 168 2.89 6.82 18.99
CA LEU A 168 3.31 6.09 20.20
C LEU A 168 2.22 6.02 21.28
N GLN A 169 1.46 7.09 21.45
CA GLN A 169 0.33 7.14 22.37
C GLN A 169 -0.75 6.13 22.00
N VAL A 170 -1.13 6.04 20.73
CA VAL A 170 -2.12 5.07 20.24
C VAL A 170 -1.62 3.65 20.45
N CYS A 171 -0.36 3.36 20.14
CA CYS A 171 0.27 2.06 20.41
C CYS A 171 0.23 1.72 21.90
N ARG A 172 0.61 2.66 22.76
CA ARG A 172 0.60 2.50 24.21
C ARG A 172 -0.80 2.19 24.72
N MET A 173 -1.79 2.98 24.30
CA MET A 173 -3.19 2.73 24.66
C MET A 173 -3.65 1.36 24.18
N PHE A 174 -3.29 0.95 22.97
CA PHE A 174 -3.68 -0.33 22.40
C PHE A 174 -3.16 -1.54 23.18
N TYR A 175 -1.89 -1.49 23.62
CA TYR A 175 -1.23 -2.63 24.28
C TYR A 175 -1.28 -2.58 25.81
N GLU A 176 -1.08 -1.41 26.42
CA GLU A 176 -0.98 -1.27 27.88
C GLU A 176 -2.32 -0.93 28.54
N LEU A 177 -3.20 -0.22 27.83
CA LEU A 177 -4.50 0.22 28.33
C LEU A 177 -5.65 -0.19 27.39
N PRO A 178 -5.71 -1.46 26.91
CA PRO A 178 -6.66 -1.90 25.90
C PRO A 178 -8.13 -1.63 26.28
N GLN A 179 -8.44 -1.63 27.58
CA GLN A 179 -9.77 -1.41 28.13
C GLN A 179 -10.37 -0.03 27.83
N ILE A 180 -9.51 0.98 27.62
CA ILE A 180 -9.90 2.37 27.31
C ILE A 180 -9.33 2.81 25.96
N SER A 181 -8.91 1.86 25.13
CA SER A 181 -8.48 2.14 23.76
C SER A 181 -9.68 2.04 22.81
N PHE A 182 -10.06 3.18 22.24
CA PHE A 182 -11.15 3.24 21.27
C PHE A 182 -10.86 2.37 20.03
N LEU A 183 -9.62 2.41 19.53
CA LEU A 183 -9.17 1.56 18.42
C LEU A 183 -9.30 0.07 18.78
N ARG A 184 -8.84 -0.31 19.99
CA ARG A 184 -8.91 -1.71 20.44
C ARG A 184 -10.35 -2.21 20.50
N MET A 185 -11.24 -1.46 21.16
CA MET A 185 -12.66 -1.81 21.27
C MET A 185 -13.31 -1.91 19.89
N THR A 186 -13.05 -0.94 19.00
CA THR A 186 -13.60 -0.94 17.64
C THR A 186 -13.18 -2.18 16.86
N LEU A 187 -11.91 -2.59 16.96
CA LEU A 187 -11.43 -3.81 16.30
C LEU A 187 -12.02 -5.08 16.93
N ASP A 188 -12.07 -5.19 18.25
CA ASP A 188 -12.68 -6.34 18.94
C ASP A 188 -14.15 -6.50 18.48
N TYR A 189 -14.95 -5.42 18.50
CA TYR A 189 -16.34 -5.44 18.02
C TYR A 189 -16.50 -5.67 16.51
N TYR A 190 -15.51 -5.31 15.69
CA TYR A 190 -15.54 -5.63 14.26
C TYR A 190 -15.52 -7.15 14.04
N PHE A 191 -14.71 -7.87 14.81
CA PHE A 191 -14.62 -9.33 14.72
C PHE A 191 -15.76 -10.04 15.44
N ASP A 192 -16.24 -9.49 16.56
CA ASP A 192 -17.20 -10.16 17.45
C ASP A 192 -18.68 -9.78 17.21
N ASP A 193 -18.98 -8.60 16.63
CA ASP A 193 -20.35 -8.05 16.57
C ASP A 193 -20.77 -7.43 15.23
N TYR A 194 -19.83 -7.17 14.31
CA TYR A 194 -20.17 -6.49 13.05
C TYR A 194 -20.98 -7.36 12.10
N TYR A 195 -20.69 -8.67 12.03
CA TYR A 195 -21.38 -9.59 11.12
C TYR A 195 -22.49 -10.38 11.81
N LYS A 196 -23.46 -10.81 11.01
CA LYS A 196 -24.53 -11.69 11.49
C LYS A 196 -24.00 -13.12 11.68
N GLU A 197 -24.16 -13.62 12.90
CA GLU A 197 -23.76 -14.98 13.28
C GLU A 197 -24.96 -15.90 13.49
N ASP A 198 -24.74 -17.20 13.35
CA ASP A 198 -25.68 -18.25 13.75
C ASP A 198 -25.69 -18.48 15.28
N LYS A 199 -26.52 -19.42 15.75
CA LYS A 199 -26.62 -19.75 17.19
C LYS A 199 -25.33 -20.29 17.82
N ASN A 200 -24.33 -20.63 17.01
CA ASN A 200 -23.03 -21.15 17.44
C ASN A 200 -21.90 -20.12 17.24
N ASN A 201 -22.24 -18.84 17.07
CA ASN A 201 -21.31 -17.73 16.81
C ASN A 201 -20.45 -17.99 15.56
N ARG A 202 -21.09 -18.45 14.48
CA ARG A 202 -20.44 -18.68 13.18
C ARG A 202 -21.12 -17.89 12.08
N ILE A 203 -20.32 -17.29 11.21
CA ILE A 203 -20.78 -16.56 10.03
C ILE A 203 -21.06 -17.58 8.91
N GLY A 204 -22.17 -17.37 8.20
CA GLY A 204 -22.60 -18.21 7.09
C GLY A 204 -21.83 -17.95 5.79
N GLU A 205 -22.44 -18.31 4.65
CA GLU A 205 -21.82 -18.14 3.33
C GLU A 205 -21.79 -16.68 2.84
N GLU A 206 -22.73 -15.85 3.32
CA GLU A 206 -22.83 -14.43 2.98
C GLU A 206 -22.45 -13.56 4.18
N LEU A 207 -21.49 -12.66 3.98
CA LEU A 207 -21.09 -11.66 4.98
C LEU A 207 -22.11 -10.51 4.98
N GLU A 208 -23.08 -10.61 5.88
CA GLU A 208 -24.05 -9.54 6.14
C GLU A 208 -23.69 -8.81 7.44
N SER A 209 -23.69 -7.48 7.40
CA SER A 209 -23.61 -6.69 8.64
C SER A 209 -24.84 -6.97 9.51
N LYS A 210 -24.61 -7.24 10.80
CA LYS A 210 -25.65 -7.58 11.80
C LYS A 210 -26.75 -6.52 11.88
N TYR A 211 -26.36 -5.26 11.81
CA TYR A 211 -27.26 -4.10 11.90
C TYR A 211 -27.51 -3.41 10.55
N LYS A 212 -27.09 -4.01 9.43
CA LYS A 212 -27.17 -3.42 8.08
C LYS A 212 -26.56 -2.02 7.99
N GLU A 213 -25.51 -1.78 8.76
CA GLU A 213 -24.81 -0.51 8.83
C GLU A 213 -23.65 -0.44 7.83
N SER A 214 -23.28 0.78 7.44
CA SER A 214 -22.02 1.02 6.73
C SER A 214 -20.86 1.06 7.72
N VAL A 215 -19.62 1.07 7.23
CA VAL A 215 -18.42 1.28 8.08
C VAL A 215 -18.55 2.57 8.90
N SER A 216 -19.09 3.64 8.32
CA SER A 216 -19.29 4.90 9.04
C SER A 216 -20.37 4.78 10.12
N GLY A 217 -21.46 4.06 9.83
CA GLY A 217 -22.51 3.77 10.83
C GLY A 217 -21.98 2.94 11.99
N PHE A 218 -21.16 1.93 11.69
CA PHE A 218 -20.47 1.13 12.71
C PHE A 218 -19.56 1.98 13.60
N LEU A 219 -18.72 2.84 13.00
CA LEU A 219 -17.85 3.73 13.76
C LEU A 219 -18.64 4.69 14.67
N GLN A 220 -19.74 5.25 14.20
CA GLN A 220 -20.65 6.08 15.01
C GLN A 220 -21.31 5.30 16.16
N ARG A 221 -21.65 4.04 15.92
CA ARG A 221 -22.14 3.14 16.96
C ARG A 221 -21.05 2.83 17.99
N MET A 222 -19.83 2.59 17.55
CA MET A 222 -18.68 2.37 18.44
C MET A 222 -18.38 3.60 19.29
N SER A 223 -18.42 4.82 18.75
CA SER A 223 -18.22 6.04 19.54
C SER A 223 -19.26 6.20 20.64
N ARG A 224 -20.53 5.88 20.33
CA ARG A 224 -21.62 5.86 21.32
C ARG A 224 -21.34 4.84 22.42
N MET A 225 -21.02 3.60 22.04
CA MET A 225 -20.72 2.53 22.99
C MET A 225 -19.51 2.87 23.87
N PHE A 226 -18.48 3.49 23.28
CA PHE A 226 -17.27 3.87 24.01
C PHE A 226 -17.57 4.96 25.05
N LEU A 227 -18.29 6.01 24.68
CA LEU A 227 -18.72 7.04 25.63
C LEU A 227 -19.65 6.47 26.70
N GLY A 228 -20.50 5.51 26.34
CA GLY A 228 -21.32 4.77 27.29
C GLY A 228 -20.48 3.97 28.29
N LYS A 229 -19.41 3.32 27.83
CA LYS A 229 -18.45 2.62 28.69
C LYS A 229 -17.73 3.59 29.64
N ILE A 230 -17.30 4.75 29.15
CA ILE A 230 -16.67 5.78 29.97
C ILE A 230 -17.64 6.34 31.02
N GLN A 231 -18.90 6.57 30.65
CA GLN A 231 -19.95 6.94 31.60
C GLN A 231 -20.06 5.92 32.73
N GLN A 232 -20.15 4.62 32.40
CA GLN A 232 -20.21 3.58 33.42
C GLN A 232 -18.97 3.58 34.33
N TYR A 233 -17.79 3.76 33.77
CA TYR A 233 -16.55 3.80 34.55
C TYR A 233 -16.50 4.99 35.54
N ILE A 234 -17.05 6.15 35.17
CA ILE A 234 -17.20 7.30 36.07
C ILE A 234 -18.14 6.93 37.24
N ASN A 235 -19.24 6.24 36.96
CA ASN A 235 -20.23 5.84 37.96
C ASN A 235 -19.69 4.81 38.96
N ASP A 236 -18.91 3.84 38.46
CA ASP A 236 -18.33 2.77 39.27
C ASP A 236 -17.21 3.27 40.20
N GLY A 237 -16.88 4.57 40.17
CA GLY A 237 -16.10 5.23 41.20
C GLY A 237 -14.59 5.20 41.01
N GLY A 238 -14.09 4.73 39.86
CA GLY A 238 -12.69 4.85 39.43
C GLY A 238 -11.60 4.20 40.31
N GLY A 239 -11.92 3.69 41.49
CA GLY A 239 -10.94 3.25 42.51
C GLY A 239 -10.68 1.75 42.54
N GLU A 240 -9.39 1.41 42.54
CA GLU A 240 -8.70 0.12 42.74
C GLU A 240 -9.54 -1.17 42.77
N GLU A 241 -9.53 -1.90 41.65
CA GLU A 241 -8.76 -3.14 41.55
C GLU A 241 -8.51 -3.48 40.08
N ALA A 242 -7.27 -3.88 39.80
CA ALA A 242 -6.82 -4.51 38.57
C ALA A 242 -7.56 -5.84 38.22
N GLN A 243 -8.66 -6.16 38.91
CA GLN A 243 -9.50 -7.33 38.63
C GLN A 243 -10.70 -7.03 37.71
N VAL A 244 -11.25 -5.81 37.67
CA VAL A 244 -12.37 -5.47 36.75
C VAL A 244 -11.88 -5.38 35.29
N PHE A 245 -10.58 -5.16 35.08
CA PHE A 245 -9.93 -5.12 33.78
C PHE A 245 -9.02 -6.32 33.48
N SER A 246 -9.17 -7.42 34.24
CA SER A 246 -8.38 -8.64 34.04
C SER A 246 -8.79 -9.46 32.80
N GLY A 247 -9.90 -9.09 32.15
CA GLY A 247 -10.40 -9.73 30.93
C GLY A 247 -10.40 -8.77 29.74
N VAL A 248 -10.01 -9.28 28.56
CA VAL A 248 -10.42 -8.67 27.29
C VAL A 248 -11.94 -8.86 27.20
N GLU A 249 -12.72 -7.78 27.28
CA GLU A 249 -14.17 -7.84 27.02
C GLU A 249 -14.38 -8.27 25.56
N ARG A 250 -14.66 -9.55 25.35
CA ARG A 250 -15.00 -10.14 24.04
C ARG A 250 -16.51 -10.24 23.82
N GLU A 251 -17.32 -9.72 24.74
CA GLU A 251 -18.78 -9.79 24.66
C GLU A 251 -19.40 -8.40 24.65
N SER A 252 -20.39 -8.22 23.77
CA SER A 252 -21.12 -6.96 23.61
C SER A 252 -21.90 -6.61 24.89
N ASN A 253 -21.42 -5.61 25.63
CA ASN A 253 -22.13 -5.13 26.81
C ASN A 253 -23.28 -4.20 26.42
N GLN A 254 -24.51 -4.72 26.49
CA GLN A 254 -25.73 -3.96 26.14
C GLN A 254 -25.93 -2.73 27.03
N GLN A 255 -25.35 -2.70 28.24
CA GLN A 255 -25.45 -1.58 29.16
C GLN A 255 -24.87 -0.30 28.57
N TYR A 256 -23.84 -0.39 27.73
CA TYR A 256 -23.21 0.77 27.10
C TYR A 256 -24.15 1.54 26.16
N TYR A 257 -25.18 0.89 25.60
CA TYR A 257 -26.17 1.56 24.75
C TYR A 257 -27.16 2.42 25.53
N ILE A 258 -27.43 2.04 26.78
CA ILE A 258 -28.38 2.73 27.66
C ILE A 258 -27.79 4.05 28.14
N ASN A 259 -26.48 4.13 28.23
CA ASN A 259 -25.75 5.32 28.65
C ASN A 259 -25.81 6.42 27.57
N MET A 260 -26.29 7.61 27.95
CA MET A 260 -26.61 8.73 27.05
C MET A 260 -25.58 9.88 27.08
N LEU A 261 -24.35 9.62 27.55
CA LEU A 261 -23.31 10.65 27.64
C LEU A 261 -23.01 11.28 26.27
N MET A 262 -23.01 10.50 25.19
CA MET A 262 -22.77 11.04 23.84
C MET A 262 -23.82 12.07 23.44
N GLU A 263 -25.11 11.79 23.64
CA GLU A 263 -26.20 12.70 23.31
C GLU A 263 -26.13 14.01 24.11
N LYS A 264 -25.75 13.92 25.39
CA LYS A 264 -25.54 15.09 26.25
C LYS A 264 -24.42 15.97 25.69
N ILE A 265 -23.29 15.38 25.31
CA ILE A 265 -22.15 16.09 24.71
C ILE A 265 -22.54 16.70 23.35
N GLU A 266 -23.22 15.95 22.47
CA GLU A 266 -23.69 16.45 21.18
C GLU A 266 -24.68 17.61 21.34
N GLY A 267 -25.55 17.55 22.35
CA GLY A 267 -26.48 18.62 22.71
C GLY A 267 -25.80 19.93 23.10
N ILE A 268 -24.52 19.89 23.49
CA ILE A 268 -23.68 21.05 23.76
C ILE A 268 -22.87 21.44 22.52
N ALA A 269 -22.17 20.48 21.90
CA ALA A 269 -21.23 20.70 20.79
C ALA A 269 -21.89 21.27 19.52
N THR A 270 -23.19 21.06 19.34
CA THR A 270 -23.93 21.54 18.16
C THR A 270 -24.48 22.96 18.31
N ARG A 271 -24.26 23.63 19.47
CA ARG A 271 -24.82 24.95 19.76
C ARG A 271 -23.80 26.06 19.63
N THR A 272 -24.19 27.14 18.97
CA THR A 272 -23.46 28.41 18.97
C THR A 272 -23.93 29.31 20.12
N TYR A 273 -23.07 30.21 20.58
CA TYR A 273 -23.43 31.29 21.50
C TYR A 273 -22.94 32.62 20.93
N GLU A 274 -23.85 33.58 20.75
CA GLU A 274 -23.54 34.89 20.11
C GLU A 274 -22.89 34.78 18.71
N GLY A 275 -23.12 33.66 18.01
CA GLY A 275 -22.52 33.37 16.70
C GLY A 275 -21.21 32.57 16.78
N GLU A 276 -20.60 32.49 17.95
CA GLU A 276 -19.32 31.81 18.18
C GLU A 276 -19.49 30.30 18.39
N SER A 277 -18.52 29.56 17.87
CA SER A 277 -18.45 28.10 17.98
C SER A 277 -18.15 27.67 19.42
N PRO A 278 -18.62 26.48 19.87
CA PRO A 278 -18.33 25.99 21.21
C PRO A 278 -16.85 25.66 21.41
N PHE A 279 -16.19 26.46 22.25
CA PHE A 279 -14.87 26.18 22.81
C PHE A 279 -14.97 26.11 24.33
N GLY A 280 -14.14 25.30 24.96
CA GLY A 280 -14.08 25.17 26.41
C GLY A 280 -13.94 23.73 26.87
N CYS A 281 -13.94 23.52 28.18
CA CYS A 281 -13.65 22.22 28.76
C CYS A 281 -14.56 21.84 29.95
N ILE A 282 -14.93 20.57 29.99
CA ILE A 282 -15.64 19.94 31.11
C ILE A 282 -14.72 18.85 31.66
N LEU A 283 -14.57 18.79 32.97
CA LEU A 283 -13.83 17.74 33.66
C LEU A 283 -14.82 16.85 34.40
N LEU A 284 -14.94 15.61 33.92
CA LEU A 284 -15.79 14.57 34.45
C LEU A 284 -15.05 13.79 35.54
N MET A 285 -15.59 13.81 36.74
CA MET A 285 -15.07 13.12 37.92
C MET A 285 -16.15 12.20 38.50
N SER A 286 -15.74 11.11 39.12
CA SER A 286 -16.70 10.26 39.83
C SER A 286 -17.26 11.01 41.05
N PRO A 287 -18.54 10.81 41.40
CA PRO A 287 -19.11 11.38 42.63
C PRO A 287 -18.32 10.94 43.87
N LYS A 288 -17.79 9.71 43.86
CA LYS A 288 -16.91 9.19 44.91
C LYS A 288 -15.66 10.06 45.08
N LEU A 289 -14.97 10.38 43.99
CA LEU A 289 -13.74 11.20 44.01
C LEU A 289 -14.03 12.61 44.53
N LEU A 290 -15.11 13.24 44.04
CA LEU A 290 -15.53 14.58 44.47
C LEU A 290 -15.86 14.64 45.96
N ASN A 291 -16.41 13.57 46.53
CA ASN A 291 -16.80 13.50 47.94
C ASN A 291 -15.63 13.11 48.88
N GLU A 292 -14.76 12.18 48.46
CA GLU A 292 -13.71 11.63 49.32
C GLU A 292 -12.42 12.49 49.35
N ARG A 293 -12.10 13.21 48.26
CA ARG A 293 -10.90 14.03 48.15
C ARG A 293 -11.18 15.49 48.49
N THR A 294 -11.31 15.80 49.78
CA THR A 294 -11.55 17.17 50.24
C THR A 294 -10.45 18.12 49.74
N GLY A 295 -10.85 19.20 49.06
CA GLY A 295 -9.92 20.21 48.52
C GLY A 295 -9.36 19.91 47.12
N LEU A 296 -9.70 18.77 46.51
CA LEU A 296 -9.30 18.44 45.13
C LEU A 296 -9.76 19.51 44.14
N VAL A 297 -10.97 20.03 44.34
CA VAL A 297 -11.54 21.08 43.50
C VAL A 297 -11.69 22.35 44.32
N LYS A 298 -11.06 23.43 43.85
CA LYS A 298 -11.23 24.77 44.36
C LYS A 298 -12.21 25.50 43.45
N TYR A 299 -13.48 25.52 43.86
CA TYR A 299 -14.53 26.20 43.09
C TYR A 299 -14.31 27.71 43.08
N ALA A 300 -14.19 28.29 41.89
CA ALA A 300 -14.31 29.72 41.66
C ALA A 300 -15.78 30.14 41.72
N ILE A 301 -16.67 29.31 41.15
CA ILE A 301 -18.12 29.46 41.21
C ILE A 301 -18.71 28.08 41.46
N GLN A 302 -19.46 27.91 42.54
CA GLN A 302 -20.22 26.70 42.81
C GLN A 302 -21.71 26.97 42.58
N PHE A 303 -22.41 26.08 41.90
CA PHE A 303 -23.84 26.28 41.61
C PHE A 303 -24.70 25.87 42.81
N GLU A 304 -25.80 26.60 43.03
CA GLU A 304 -26.68 26.40 44.18
C GLU A 304 -27.53 25.12 44.07
N GLY A 305 -27.61 24.39 45.19
CA GLY A 305 -28.46 23.21 45.40
C GLY A 305 -27.72 21.88 45.23
N GLU A 306 -28.23 20.81 45.85
CA GLU A 306 -27.71 19.42 45.70
C GLU A 306 -27.79 18.89 44.25
N ASN A 307 -28.41 19.64 43.34
CA ASN A 307 -28.75 19.19 41.98
C ASN A 307 -27.89 19.79 40.86
N GLY A 308 -27.04 20.80 41.14
CA GLY A 308 -26.20 21.45 40.12
C GLY A 308 -26.96 21.87 38.84
N ILE A 309 -26.28 21.83 37.70
CA ILE A 309 -26.90 21.99 36.36
C ILE A 309 -26.87 20.65 35.64
N SER A 310 -28.04 20.12 35.25
CA SER A 310 -28.10 18.88 34.46
C SER A 310 -27.31 18.98 33.16
N LEU A 311 -26.52 17.95 32.84
CA LEU A 311 -25.81 17.81 31.58
C LEU A 311 -26.72 17.78 30.35
N ASP A 312 -28.03 17.55 30.53
CA ASP A 312 -29.03 17.65 29.46
C ASP A 312 -29.33 19.10 29.06
N ASP A 313 -29.04 20.10 29.92
CA ASP A 313 -29.23 21.52 29.60
C ASP A 313 -28.07 22.08 28.77
N GLY A 314 -27.92 21.54 27.56
CA GLY A 314 -26.86 21.96 26.65
C GLY A 314 -26.90 23.46 26.30
N ARG A 315 -28.05 24.13 26.45
CA ARG A 315 -28.16 25.59 26.22
C ARG A 315 -27.48 26.38 27.33
N ARG A 316 -27.70 26.06 28.60
CA ARG A 316 -27.01 26.72 29.72
C ARG A 316 -25.53 26.39 29.72
N ILE A 317 -25.19 25.12 29.55
CA ILE A 317 -23.80 24.65 29.57
C ILE A 317 -22.98 25.31 28.48
N ARG A 318 -23.53 25.45 27.27
CA ARG A 318 -22.88 26.17 26.19
C ARG A 318 -22.45 27.58 26.61
N LYS A 319 -23.28 28.33 27.34
CA LYS A 319 -22.93 29.67 27.82
C LYS A 319 -21.78 29.62 28.83
N LEU A 320 -21.80 28.63 29.71
CA LEU A 320 -20.82 28.49 30.79
C LEU A 320 -19.43 28.08 30.26
N LEU A 321 -19.36 27.41 29.11
CA LEU A 321 -18.09 27.06 28.47
C LEU A 321 -17.21 28.28 28.17
N GLU A 322 -17.81 29.45 27.91
CA GLU A 322 -17.09 30.72 27.68
C GLU A 322 -16.27 31.18 28.89
N MET A 323 -16.56 30.63 30.07
CA MET A 323 -15.87 30.95 31.32
C MET A 323 -14.73 29.98 31.65
N THR A 324 -14.52 28.94 30.83
CA THR A 324 -13.49 27.93 31.05
C THR A 324 -12.17 28.35 30.39
N ASN A 325 -11.04 27.92 30.96
CA ASN A 325 -9.73 28.24 30.43
C ASN A 325 -8.74 27.09 30.66
N ASN A 326 -8.31 26.46 29.56
CA ASN A 326 -7.34 25.37 29.59
C ASN A 326 -5.92 25.82 30.01
N GLU A 327 -5.50 27.05 29.74
CA GLU A 327 -4.16 27.56 30.09
C GLU A 327 -4.05 27.85 31.60
N HIS A 328 -5.19 28.02 32.27
CA HIS A 328 -5.27 28.33 33.69
C HIS A 328 -5.97 27.23 34.49
N ASP A 329 -6.12 26.03 33.92
CA ASP A 329 -6.75 24.88 34.56
C ASP A 329 -8.13 25.18 35.19
N LEU A 330 -8.94 26.01 34.53
CA LEU A 330 -10.27 26.39 34.97
C LEU A 330 -11.33 25.62 34.16
N PHE A 331 -12.01 24.68 34.82
CA PHE A 331 -12.91 23.71 34.18
C PHE A 331 -14.35 23.85 34.68
N LEU A 332 -15.33 23.45 33.85
CA LEU A 332 -16.63 23.02 34.38
C LEU A 332 -16.46 21.65 35.03
N ILE A 333 -16.72 21.56 36.33
CA ILE A 333 -16.57 20.35 37.13
C ILE A 333 -17.90 19.61 37.14
N ALA A 334 -17.90 18.37 36.67
CA ALA A 334 -19.11 17.59 36.46
C ALA A 334 -18.91 16.12 36.81
N ASP A 335 -20.01 15.41 37.04
CA ASP A 335 -20.08 13.96 36.92
C ASP A 335 -20.81 13.57 35.63
N GLU A 336 -21.37 12.36 35.53
CA GLU A 336 -22.13 11.90 34.36
C GLU A 336 -23.56 12.47 34.24
N HIS A 337 -24.06 13.14 35.28
CA HIS A 337 -25.41 13.68 35.38
C HIS A 337 -25.45 15.20 35.44
N ILE A 338 -24.62 15.84 36.26
CA ILE A 338 -24.72 17.25 36.63
C ILE A 338 -23.35 17.95 36.63
N ILE A 339 -23.39 19.27 36.43
CA ILE A 339 -22.26 20.18 36.60
C ILE A 339 -22.39 20.85 37.98
N TYR A 340 -21.36 20.72 38.80
CA TYR A 340 -21.27 21.26 40.16
C TYR A 340 -20.86 22.74 40.20
N GLY A 341 -20.04 23.16 39.25
CA GLY A 341 -19.52 24.52 39.22
C GLY A 341 -18.36 24.70 38.25
N ILE A 342 -17.70 25.86 38.35
CA ILE A 342 -16.46 26.20 37.68
C ILE A 342 -15.35 26.22 38.73
N GLY A 343 -14.27 25.46 38.51
CA GLY A 343 -13.20 25.32 39.51
C GLY A 343 -11.84 24.96 38.94
N GLU A 344 -10.83 25.21 39.76
CA GLU A 344 -9.44 24.79 39.57
C GLU A 344 -9.24 23.43 40.25
N VAL A 345 -8.36 22.59 39.69
CA VAL A 345 -8.04 21.27 40.26
C VAL A 345 -6.65 21.26 40.87
N ASP A 346 -6.56 20.81 42.11
CA ASP A 346 -5.28 20.48 42.73
C ASP A 346 -4.87 19.06 42.32
N TRP A 347 -4.12 18.97 41.22
CA TRP A 347 -3.64 17.70 40.66
C TRP A 347 -2.81 16.87 41.65
N SER A 348 -2.21 17.49 42.68
CA SER A 348 -1.44 16.77 43.71
C SER A 348 -2.32 15.85 44.57
N LEU A 349 -3.62 16.16 44.68
CA LEU A 349 -4.59 15.41 45.47
C LEU A 349 -5.28 14.30 44.66
N LEU A 350 -5.05 14.22 43.34
CA LEU A 350 -5.64 13.20 42.47
C LEU A 350 -5.11 11.79 42.79
N GLY A 351 -3.83 11.67 43.18
CA GLY A 351 -3.22 10.38 43.50
C GLY A 351 -3.18 9.42 42.31
N THR A 352 -3.66 8.19 42.50
CA THR A 352 -3.74 7.14 41.46
C THR A 352 -5.05 7.16 40.67
N ASP A 353 -6.00 8.01 41.07
CA ASP A 353 -7.27 8.16 40.38
C ASP A 353 -7.08 8.75 38.98
N SER A 354 -8.04 8.52 38.10
CA SER A 354 -8.05 9.09 36.76
C SER A 354 -9.36 9.82 36.50
N VAL A 355 -9.29 10.92 35.75
CA VAL A 355 -10.45 11.76 35.41
C VAL A 355 -10.54 11.96 33.91
N PHE A 356 -11.74 12.27 33.41
CA PHE A 356 -11.94 12.45 31.97
C PHE A 356 -12.18 13.92 31.66
N LYS A 357 -11.42 14.45 30.72
CA LYS A 357 -11.63 15.82 30.21
C LYS A 357 -12.31 15.75 28.86
N LEU A 358 -13.44 16.44 28.74
CA LEU A 358 -14.07 16.78 27.48
C LEU A 358 -13.61 18.18 27.05
N GLU A 359 -13.01 18.27 25.87
CA GLU A 359 -12.52 19.52 25.29
C GLU A 359 -13.28 19.83 24.00
N PHE A 360 -14.09 20.89 24.01
CA PHE A 360 -14.82 21.37 22.83
C PHE A 360 -13.90 22.21 21.95
N LYS A 361 -13.86 21.88 20.65
CA LYS A 361 -12.92 22.44 19.66
C LYS A 361 -13.62 23.14 18.50
N GLY A 362 -14.86 23.54 18.72
CA GLY A 362 -15.72 24.19 17.73
C GLY A 362 -16.99 23.40 17.43
N LEU A 363 -17.75 23.87 16.44
CA LEU A 363 -19.06 23.33 16.12
C LEU A 363 -18.99 21.84 15.75
N SER A 364 -19.73 21.01 16.48
CA SER A 364 -19.77 19.55 16.34
C SER A 364 -18.38 18.87 16.45
N ARG A 365 -17.45 19.48 17.20
CA ARG A 365 -16.08 18.98 17.40
C ARG A 365 -15.70 18.94 18.88
N TYR A 366 -15.30 17.78 19.37
CA TYR A 366 -14.81 17.62 20.74
C TYR A 366 -13.83 16.46 20.88
N ASP A 367 -12.96 16.54 21.88
CA ASP A 367 -12.03 15.49 22.27
C ASP A 367 -12.34 14.99 23.69
N LEU A 368 -12.27 13.68 23.88
CA LEU A 368 -12.27 13.02 25.18
C LEU A 368 -10.83 12.63 25.53
N MET A 369 -10.37 13.10 26.69
CA MET A 369 -9.02 12.87 27.21
C MET A 369 -9.09 12.15 28.56
N LEU A 370 -8.12 11.29 28.84
CA LEU A 370 -7.85 10.74 30.17
C LEU A 370 -6.74 11.54 30.83
N ILE A 371 -7.00 12.08 32.03
CA ILE A 371 -5.99 12.74 32.84
C ILE A 371 -5.63 11.85 34.02
N ARG A 372 -4.32 11.67 34.23
CA ARG A 372 -3.75 10.85 35.31
C ARG A 372 -2.39 11.38 35.75
N MET A 373 -1.98 11.01 36.96
CA MET A 373 -0.63 11.27 37.46
C MET A 373 0.30 10.12 37.08
N LYS A 374 1.51 10.45 36.61
CA LYS A 374 2.58 9.48 36.37
C LYS A 374 3.82 9.89 37.16
N GLU A 375 4.38 8.96 37.92
CA GLU A 375 5.67 9.15 38.58
C GLU A 375 6.81 9.13 37.54
N GLU A 376 7.73 10.08 37.63
CA GLU A 376 8.98 10.08 36.87
C GLU A 376 10.10 9.39 37.66
N GLU A 377 11.12 8.93 36.93
CA GLU A 377 12.33 8.34 37.52
C GLU A 377 12.92 9.24 38.61
N PRO A 378 13.25 8.71 39.81
CA PRO A 378 13.79 9.52 40.89
C PRO A 378 15.17 10.07 40.54
N THR A 379 15.35 11.38 40.68
CA THR A 379 16.54 12.11 40.17
C THR A 379 17.72 12.15 41.14
N ASP A 380 17.49 12.01 42.45
CA ASP A 380 18.51 11.89 43.50
C ASP A 380 18.17 10.65 44.33
N LYS A 381 19.10 9.70 44.47
CA LYS A 381 18.91 8.46 45.22
C LYS A 381 20.07 8.32 46.20
N ARG A 382 19.84 8.55 47.49
CA ARG A 382 20.90 8.52 48.50
C ARG A 382 20.49 7.85 49.80
N VAL A 383 21.47 7.25 50.47
CA VAL A 383 21.29 6.63 51.78
C VAL A 383 22.04 7.46 52.82
N GLU A 384 21.29 8.06 53.74
CA GLU A 384 21.85 8.71 54.93
C GLU A 384 21.87 7.70 56.08
N SER A 385 23.03 7.56 56.72
CA SER A 385 23.21 6.66 57.86
C SER A 385 23.43 7.50 59.11
N ASP A 386 22.60 7.30 60.12
CA ASP A 386 22.76 7.79 61.49
C ASP A 386 23.00 6.59 62.42
N GLU A 387 23.56 6.80 63.62
CA GLU A 387 24.13 5.76 64.50
C GLU A 387 23.19 4.55 64.75
N ASP A 388 21.87 4.73 64.62
CA ASP A 388 20.85 3.67 64.75
C ASP A 388 19.92 3.47 63.52
N LYS A 389 20.04 4.23 62.43
CA LYS A 389 19.11 4.16 61.28
C LYS A 389 19.77 4.43 59.92
N LYS A 390 19.38 3.67 58.90
CA LYS A 390 19.64 3.97 57.48
C LYS A 390 18.38 4.48 56.81
N ILE A 391 18.41 5.71 56.28
CA ILE A 391 17.29 6.37 55.61
C ILE A 391 17.61 6.48 54.11
N PHE A 392 16.79 5.86 53.27
CA PHE A 392 16.83 6.07 51.81
C PHE A 392 15.99 7.29 51.45
N LYS A 393 16.62 8.31 50.83
CA LYS A 393 15.96 9.53 50.36
C LYS A 393 15.99 9.58 48.84
N MET A 394 14.86 9.96 48.26
CA MET A 394 14.78 10.29 46.84
C MET A 394 13.77 11.38 46.54
N THR A 395 13.96 12.06 45.40
CA THR A 395 13.03 13.04 44.86
C THR A 395 12.33 12.48 43.63
N THR A 396 11.01 12.32 43.71
CA THR A 396 10.14 11.86 42.63
C THR A 396 9.31 13.02 42.10
N ASN A 397 9.38 13.30 40.81
CA ASN A 397 8.48 14.26 40.16
C ASN A 397 7.22 13.54 39.71
N LEU A 398 6.06 14.18 39.86
CA LEU A 398 4.81 13.70 39.30
C LEU A 398 4.47 14.52 38.06
N ARG A 399 4.23 13.83 36.95
CA ARG A 399 3.80 14.44 35.68
C ARG A 399 2.32 14.19 35.46
N ILE A 400 1.59 15.26 35.16
CA ILE A 400 0.22 15.17 34.65
C ILE A 400 0.29 14.66 33.21
N VAL A 401 -0.33 13.52 32.95
CA VAL A 401 -0.43 12.92 31.62
C VAL A 401 -1.87 13.09 31.15
N SER A 402 -2.03 13.68 29.96
CA SER A 402 -3.32 13.85 29.28
C SER A 402 -3.30 13.00 28.00
N ASP A 403 -4.02 11.88 28.02
CA ASP A 403 -4.08 10.93 26.92
C ASP A 403 -5.36 11.10 26.10
N LYS A 404 -5.28 11.41 24.80
CA LYS A 404 -6.48 11.54 23.94
C LYS A 404 -7.06 10.15 23.66
N LEU A 405 -8.29 9.91 24.12
CA LEU A 405 -8.96 8.63 23.93
C LEU A 405 -9.78 8.56 22.64
N LEU A 406 -10.52 9.63 22.35
CA LEU A 406 -11.45 9.72 21.24
C LEU A 406 -11.61 11.19 20.84
N GLY A 407 -11.46 11.51 19.56
CA GLY A 407 -11.97 12.74 18.96
C GLY A 407 -13.29 12.47 18.25
N VAL A 408 -14.17 13.46 18.18
CA VAL A 408 -15.39 13.38 17.37
C VAL A 408 -15.53 14.66 16.56
N SER A 409 -15.66 14.52 15.25
CA SER A 409 -15.86 15.61 14.29
C SER A 409 -17.06 15.31 13.40
N PHE A 410 -18.12 16.09 13.54
CA PHE A 410 -19.39 15.89 12.82
C PHE A 410 -19.89 14.44 12.93
N LYS A 411 -19.90 13.92 14.17
CA LYS A 411 -20.26 12.53 14.55
C LYS A 411 -19.26 11.45 14.14
N ASN A 412 -18.24 11.77 13.35
CA ASN A 412 -17.24 10.79 12.96
C ASN A 412 -16.17 10.70 14.03
N PRO A 413 -15.86 9.49 14.54
CA PRO A 413 -14.81 9.33 15.52
C PRO A 413 -13.42 9.38 14.88
N GLU A 414 -12.46 9.90 15.62
CA GLU A 414 -11.05 10.00 15.28
C GLU A 414 -10.24 9.45 16.45
N ILE A 415 -9.15 8.73 16.19
CA ILE A 415 -8.27 8.25 17.27
C ILE A 415 -7.22 9.30 17.61
N GLY A 416 -6.81 9.32 18.88
CA GLY A 416 -5.90 10.31 19.45
C GLY A 416 -4.46 10.17 18.99
N GLN A 417 -4.17 10.47 17.73
CA GLN A 417 -2.82 10.82 17.32
C GLN A 417 -2.58 12.31 17.57
N ASP A 418 -1.37 12.65 18.01
CA ASP A 418 -0.94 14.04 18.07
C ASP A 418 -1.07 14.70 16.68
N ARG A 419 -1.46 15.98 16.68
CA ARG A 419 -1.53 16.80 15.47
C ARG A 419 -0.17 16.88 14.76
N PHE A 420 0.92 16.68 15.51
CA PHE A 420 2.29 16.61 15.05
C PHE A 420 2.98 15.36 15.60
N ASP A 421 3.35 14.43 14.73
CA ASP A 421 4.14 13.25 15.08
C ASP A 421 5.65 13.61 15.04
N LEU A 422 6.23 13.83 16.23
CA LEU A 422 7.63 14.18 16.39
C LEU A 422 8.58 13.06 15.94
N ASP A 423 8.21 11.81 16.13
CA ASP A 423 9.05 10.67 15.75
C ASP A 423 9.04 10.46 14.24
N LEU A 424 7.87 10.62 13.60
CA LEU A 424 7.78 10.70 12.15
C LEU A 424 8.63 11.84 11.59
N PHE A 425 8.55 13.03 12.19
CA PHE A 425 9.39 14.16 11.82
C PHE A 425 10.88 13.80 11.91
N LYS A 426 11.33 13.29 13.06
CA LYS A 426 12.72 12.84 13.26
C LYS A 426 13.16 11.86 12.17
N ARG A 427 12.34 10.85 11.87
CA ARG A 427 12.64 9.84 10.82
C ARG A 427 12.74 10.47 9.44
N ILE A 428 11.78 11.30 9.04
CA ILE A 428 11.78 11.97 7.73
C ILE A 428 13.01 12.88 7.61
N THR A 429 13.30 13.68 8.64
CA THR A 429 14.46 14.56 8.66
C THR A 429 15.76 13.77 8.55
N LEU A 430 15.96 12.76 9.39
CA LEU A 430 17.15 11.91 9.34
C LEU A 430 17.32 11.24 7.98
N ALA A 431 16.25 10.67 7.41
CA ALA A 431 16.29 10.04 6.10
C ALA A 431 16.57 11.02 4.95
N THR A 432 16.06 12.24 5.04
CA THR A 432 16.19 13.27 4.00
C THR A 432 17.60 13.86 3.93
N PHE A 433 18.28 14.02 5.07
CA PHE A 433 19.61 14.63 5.14
C PHE A 433 20.77 13.63 5.34
N LYS A 434 20.49 12.31 5.34
CA LYS A 434 21.46 11.24 5.66
C LYS A 434 22.75 11.30 4.83
N ASP A 435 22.65 11.66 3.55
CA ASP A 435 23.75 11.58 2.58
C ASP A 435 24.54 12.89 2.49
N THR A 436 24.07 13.97 3.12
CA THR A 436 24.61 15.32 2.94
C THR A 436 25.21 15.91 4.21
N THR A 437 24.58 15.70 5.37
CA THR A 437 25.03 16.30 6.63
C THR A 437 24.80 15.36 7.82
N THR A 438 25.74 15.35 8.78
CA THR A 438 25.51 14.71 10.09
C THR A 438 24.63 15.61 10.96
N LEU A 439 23.43 15.16 11.29
CA LEU A 439 22.47 15.94 12.08
C LEU A 439 22.68 15.76 13.58
N ASP A 440 22.74 16.87 14.32
CA ASP A 440 22.69 16.88 15.78
C ASP A 440 21.23 16.63 16.24
N GLN A 441 21.03 15.58 17.03
CA GLN A 441 19.72 15.22 17.60
C GLN A 441 19.09 16.38 18.38
N LYS A 442 19.91 17.20 19.05
CA LYS A 442 19.43 18.39 19.79
C LYS A 442 18.83 19.44 18.86
N ASN A 443 19.35 19.59 17.65
CA ASN A 443 18.80 20.52 16.66
C ASN A 443 17.50 19.99 16.06
N ILE A 444 17.40 18.68 15.82
CA ILE A 444 16.14 18.05 15.41
C ILE A 444 15.05 18.25 16.47
N ASP A 445 15.39 18.09 17.75
CA ASP A 445 14.44 18.31 18.85
C ASP A 445 13.99 19.78 18.93
N LYS A 446 14.89 20.73 18.70
CA LYS A 446 14.55 22.17 18.63
C LYS A 446 13.61 22.48 17.45
N LEU A 447 13.88 21.93 16.27
CA LEU A 447 13.03 22.08 15.09
C LEU A 447 11.64 21.45 15.33
N GLY A 448 11.59 20.27 15.95
CA GLY A 448 10.35 19.62 16.34
C GLY A 448 9.54 20.47 17.33
N LYS A 449 10.20 21.06 18.33
CA LYS A 449 9.55 21.99 19.26
C LYS A 449 9.01 23.22 18.53
N MET A 450 9.77 23.78 17.58
CA MET A 450 9.32 24.90 16.75
C MET A 450 8.04 24.57 15.98
N ILE A 451 7.99 23.43 15.30
CA ILE A 451 6.80 22.97 14.56
C ILE A 451 5.63 22.79 15.51
N LYS A 452 5.86 22.18 16.69
CA LYS A 452 4.84 22.00 17.71
C LYS A 452 4.24 23.32 18.18
N GLU A 453 5.06 24.34 18.47
CA GLU A 453 4.54 25.68 18.82
C GLU A 453 3.78 26.33 17.65
N ALA A 454 4.22 26.10 16.40
CA ALA A 454 3.53 26.63 15.22
C ALA A 454 2.09 26.08 15.07
N THR A 455 1.78 24.89 15.60
CA THR A 455 0.41 24.31 15.59
C THR A 455 -0.60 25.08 16.44
N GLN A 456 -0.16 26.00 17.30
CA GLN A 456 -1.05 26.86 18.10
C GLN A 456 -1.60 28.06 17.32
N GLN A 457 -1.16 28.25 16.08
CA GLN A 457 -1.66 29.31 15.23
C GLN A 457 -3.06 28.97 14.70
N GLN A 458 -3.97 29.95 14.69
CA GLN A 458 -5.34 29.79 14.19
C GLN A 458 -5.42 29.86 12.65
N SER A 459 -4.41 30.46 12.02
CA SER A 459 -4.23 30.47 10.57
C SER A 459 -3.18 29.42 10.15
N GLY A 460 -3.39 28.75 9.01
CA GLY A 460 -2.40 27.79 8.52
C GLY A 460 -1.03 28.44 8.25
N THR A 461 0.05 27.71 8.51
CA THR A 461 1.45 28.18 8.36
C THR A 461 2.35 27.06 7.83
N MET A 462 3.62 27.37 7.54
CA MET A 462 4.60 26.39 7.06
C MET A 462 5.96 26.61 7.72
N VAL A 463 6.71 25.54 7.94
CA VAL A 463 8.12 25.58 8.34
C VAL A 463 8.93 24.82 7.31
N VAL A 464 9.84 25.52 6.62
CA VAL A 464 10.76 24.95 5.63
C VAL A 464 12.11 24.73 6.28
N ILE A 465 12.71 23.57 6.07
CA ILE A 465 13.99 23.15 6.65
C ILE A 465 14.89 22.65 5.53
N THR A 466 16.04 23.31 5.33
CA THR A 466 17.08 22.90 4.38
C THR A 466 18.46 22.96 5.03
N GLU A 467 19.52 22.63 4.29
CA GLU A 467 20.88 22.81 4.79
C GLU A 467 21.25 24.30 4.93
N PRO A 468 22.21 24.65 5.80
CA PRO A 468 22.54 26.05 6.10
C PRO A 468 22.97 26.88 4.88
N ASP A 469 23.62 26.26 3.89
CA ASP A 469 24.03 26.93 2.66
C ASP A 469 22.84 27.10 1.70
N THR A 470 22.03 26.06 1.51
CA THR A 470 20.77 26.13 0.76
C THR A 470 19.83 27.20 1.32
N ALA A 471 19.65 27.27 2.64
CA ALA A 471 18.81 28.28 3.28
C ALA A 471 19.30 29.70 2.99
N ARG A 472 20.62 29.91 3.02
CA ARG A 472 21.24 31.21 2.70
C ARG A 472 20.99 31.62 1.26
N ASP A 473 21.17 30.70 0.32
CA ASP A 473 21.02 30.96 -1.10
C ASP A 473 19.54 31.19 -1.48
N GLU A 474 18.63 30.39 -0.93
CA GLU A 474 17.21 30.50 -1.19
C GLU A 474 16.60 31.77 -0.59
N VAL A 475 16.97 32.15 0.65
CA VAL A 475 16.52 33.42 1.23
C VAL A 475 17.08 34.63 0.47
N ARG A 476 18.31 34.55 -0.04
CA ARG A 476 18.89 35.60 -0.89
C ARG A 476 18.11 35.73 -2.21
N ARG A 477 17.73 34.62 -2.83
CA ARG A 477 16.94 34.57 -4.05
C ARG A 477 15.51 35.08 -3.83
N LEU A 478 14.88 34.65 -2.74
CA LEU A 478 13.50 34.98 -2.35
C LEU A 478 13.40 36.30 -1.55
N LYS A 479 14.45 37.12 -1.55
CA LYS A 479 14.53 38.35 -0.73
C LYS A 479 13.36 39.33 -0.94
N LYS A 480 12.77 39.35 -2.15
CA LYS A 480 11.61 40.20 -2.47
C LYS A 480 10.27 39.55 -2.08
N GLN A 481 10.27 38.25 -1.82
CA GLN A 481 9.10 37.44 -1.47
C GLN A 481 9.19 36.90 -0.03
N SER A 482 9.98 37.55 0.83
CA SER A 482 10.19 37.17 2.21
C SER A 482 10.61 38.38 3.06
N THR A 483 10.62 38.21 4.37
CA THR A 483 11.31 39.11 5.30
C THR A 483 12.58 38.41 5.81
N PRO A 484 13.76 38.67 5.21
CA PRO A 484 15.01 38.12 5.68
C PRO A 484 15.34 38.67 7.06
N ILE A 485 15.79 37.80 7.95
CA ILE A 485 16.25 38.16 9.30
C ILE A 485 17.73 37.82 9.44
N LEU A 486 18.37 38.35 10.48
CA LEU A 486 19.66 37.83 10.88
C LEU A 486 19.49 36.37 11.32
N LYS A 487 20.36 35.47 10.86
CA LYS A 487 20.36 34.04 11.25
C LYS A 487 20.26 33.94 12.77
N THR A 488 19.14 33.43 13.28
CA THR A 488 18.82 33.45 14.72
C THR A 488 18.11 32.17 15.13
N GLN A 489 18.47 31.60 16.29
CA GLN A 489 17.66 30.56 16.93
C GLN A 489 16.44 31.22 17.58
N LEU A 490 15.26 30.93 17.06
CA LEU A 490 14.03 31.51 17.57
C LEU A 490 13.67 30.92 18.93
N ASN A 491 13.24 31.78 19.86
CA ASN A 491 12.63 31.31 21.10
C ASN A 491 11.25 30.71 20.77
N PRO A 492 10.95 29.46 21.18
CA PRO A 492 9.67 28.81 20.92
C PRO A 492 8.44 29.66 21.26
N ILE A 493 8.50 30.47 22.32
CA ILE A 493 7.38 31.33 22.77
C ILE A 493 6.98 32.35 21.70
N PHE A 494 7.92 32.81 20.86
CA PHE A 494 7.62 33.80 19.82
C PHE A 494 7.11 33.17 18.52
N ILE A 495 7.18 31.84 18.35
CA ILE A 495 6.80 31.16 17.10
C ILE A 495 5.36 31.46 16.74
N LYS A 496 4.42 31.34 17.69
CA LYS A 496 3.00 31.66 17.47
C LYS A 496 2.77 33.07 16.93
N HIS A 497 3.59 34.04 17.33
CA HIS A 497 3.48 35.42 16.85
C HIS A 497 4.13 35.59 15.47
N LEU A 498 5.26 34.94 15.22
CA LEU A 498 5.96 35.01 13.95
C LEU A 498 5.19 34.32 12.82
N THR A 499 4.49 33.23 13.11
CA THR A 499 3.66 32.49 12.15
C THR A 499 2.30 33.15 11.89
N ALA A 500 1.99 34.29 12.53
CA ALA A 500 0.78 35.06 12.27
C ALA A 500 0.82 35.81 10.93
N ILE A 501 2.01 35.94 10.35
CA ILE A 501 2.20 36.52 9.03
C ILE A 501 2.06 35.41 7.98
N ASP A 502 1.41 35.71 6.86
CA ASP A 502 1.28 34.79 5.73
C ASP A 502 2.65 34.36 5.16
N GLY A 503 2.76 33.07 4.82
CA GLY A 503 3.97 32.47 4.27
C GLY A 503 4.61 31.46 5.23
N ALA A 504 5.87 31.13 4.98
CA ALA A 504 6.63 30.14 5.73
C ALA A 504 7.70 30.75 6.64
N LEU A 505 8.03 30.06 7.73
CA LEU A 505 9.32 30.19 8.40
C LEU A 505 10.36 29.39 7.63
N TYR A 506 11.50 30.01 7.32
CA TYR A 506 12.59 29.35 6.61
C TYR A 506 13.75 29.10 7.57
N CYS A 507 14.05 27.83 7.82
CA CYS A 507 15.00 27.38 8.82
C CYS A 507 16.09 26.48 8.20
N ASP A 508 17.21 26.36 8.88
CA ASP A 508 18.26 25.39 8.58
C ASP A 508 18.27 24.18 9.53
N THR A 509 19.00 23.13 9.16
CA THR A 509 19.22 21.92 9.98
C THR A 509 19.92 22.19 11.32
N ASP A 510 20.55 23.35 11.49
CA ASP A 510 21.13 23.83 12.76
C ASP A 510 20.10 24.54 13.67
N ALA A 511 18.81 24.45 13.32
CA ALA A 511 17.68 25.08 14.00
C ALA A 511 17.73 26.63 14.03
N ASN A 512 18.34 27.25 13.02
CA ASN A 512 18.31 28.71 12.87
C ASN A 512 17.30 29.13 11.82
N CYS A 513 16.56 30.20 12.10
CA CYS A 513 15.68 30.84 11.14
C CYS A 513 16.43 31.91 10.35
N HIS A 514 16.22 31.93 9.03
CA HIS A 514 16.83 32.86 8.08
C HIS A 514 15.83 33.89 7.52
N ALA A 515 14.54 33.54 7.48
CA ALA A 515 13.49 34.46 7.02
C ALA A 515 12.11 34.07 7.57
N ILE A 516 11.23 35.07 7.67
CA ILE A 516 9.82 34.93 8.04
C ILE A 516 8.91 35.39 6.90
N GLY A 517 7.70 34.85 6.83
CA GLY A 517 6.72 35.19 5.79
C GLY A 517 7.21 34.87 4.38
N VAL A 518 7.92 33.75 4.21
CA VAL A 518 8.47 33.36 2.90
C VAL A 518 7.35 32.82 2.01
N ILE A 519 7.16 33.46 0.87
CA ILE A 519 6.27 32.96 -0.18
C ILE A 519 7.10 32.02 -1.05
N LEU A 520 6.82 30.72 -0.93
CA LEU A 520 7.50 29.68 -1.69
C LEU A 520 7.08 29.76 -3.16
N ASP A 521 8.06 29.84 -4.05
CA ASP A 521 7.85 29.70 -5.48
C ASP A 521 8.01 28.24 -5.92
N GLY A 522 7.65 27.92 -7.15
CA GLY A 522 7.78 26.56 -7.65
C GLY A 522 7.31 26.47 -9.09
N LEU A 523 7.90 25.56 -9.85
CA LEU A 523 7.52 25.38 -11.25
C LEU A 523 6.15 24.69 -11.29
N SER A 524 5.17 25.34 -11.93
CA SER A 524 3.89 24.70 -12.19
C SER A 524 4.08 23.70 -13.33
N GLN A 525 4.04 22.41 -13.00
CA GLN A 525 4.05 21.33 -14.00
C GLN A 525 2.62 20.76 -14.10
N GLU A 526 2.20 20.32 -15.29
CA GLU A 526 0.81 19.86 -15.56
C GLU A 526 0.31 18.78 -14.59
N HIS A 527 1.22 17.96 -14.04
CA HIS A 527 0.90 16.85 -13.14
C HIS A 527 1.11 17.20 -11.65
N LEU A 528 1.53 18.43 -11.34
CA LEU A 528 1.85 18.90 -9.99
C LEU A 528 0.77 19.89 -9.50
N GLY A 529 -0.20 19.35 -8.78
CA GLY A 529 -1.25 20.11 -8.10
C GLY A 529 -2.50 19.27 -7.91
N ASP A 530 -3.06 19.32 -6.71
CA ASP A 530 -4.32 18.67 -6.38
C ASP A 530 -5.35 19.75 -6.02
N ALA A 531 -6.38 19.89 -6.84
CA ALA A 531 -7.46 20.86 -6.63
C ALA A 531 -8.30 20.54 -5.38
N SER A 532 -8.24 19.29 -4.88
CA SER A 532 -8.87 18.90 -3.62
C SER A 532 -8.05 19.28 -2.39
N ARG A 533 -6.80 19.74 -2.57
CA ARG A 533 -5.89 20.18 -1.49
C ARG A 533 -5.70 21.69 -1.49
N GLY A 534 -5.33 22.23 -0.32
CA GLY A 534 -5.18 23.67 -0.11
C GLY A 534 -3.99 24.30 -0.85
N ALA A 535 -4.03 25.63 -1.04
CA ALA A 535 -2.99 26.39 -1.74
C ALA A 535 -1.59 26.25 -1.10
N ARG A 536 -1.50 26.19 0.24
CA ARG A 536 -0.24 25.98 0.97
C ARG A 536 0.38 24.62 0.64
N PHE A 537 -0.43 23.56 0.66
CA PHE A 537 -0.01 22.20 0.30
C PHE A 537 0.55 22.15 -1.12
N ASN A 538 -0.20 22.70 -2.09
CA ASN A 538 0.22 22.75 -3.49
C ASN A 538 1.51 23.56 -3.69
N SER A 539 1.68 24.68 -2.96
CA SER A 539 2.89 25.50 -3.05
C SER A 539 4.11 24.78 -2.47
N ALA A 540 3.94 24.10 -1.34
CA ALA A 540 5.00 23.34 -0.67
C ALA A 540 5.51 22.19 -1.55
N TYR A 541 4.62 21.45 -2.21
CA TYR A 541 5.01 20.37 -3.15
C TYR A 541 5.80 20.91 -4.35
N LYS A 542 5.32 21.98 -4.99
CA LYS A 542 6.02 22.58 -6.13
C LYS A 542 7.42 23.07 -5.74
N TYR A 543 7.56 23.61 -4.52
CA TYR A 543 8.84 24.06 -4.00
C TYR A 543 9.79 22.90 -3.67
N LEU A 544 9.27 21.83 -3.05
CA LEU A 544 10.03 20.62 -2.77
C LEU A 544 10.58 19.99 -4.07
N GLU A 545 9.76 19.88 -5.11
CA GLU A 545 10.21 19.38 -6.43
C GLU A 545 11.28 20.27 -7.06
N LYS A 546 11.15 21.59 -6.94
CA LYS A 546 12.18 22.53 -7.41
C LYS A 546 13.52 22.28 -6.70
N LEU A 547 13.52 22.15 -5.37
CA LEU A 547 14.75 21.86 -4.61
C LEU A 547 15.30 20.45 -4.91
N ARG A 548 14.44 19.47 -5.20
CA ARG A 548 14.85 18.14 -5.65
C ARG A 548 15.62 18.18 -6.97
N ILE A 549 15.15 18.95 -7.95
CA ILE A 549 15.86 19.17 -9.23
C ILE A 549 17.25 19.77 -8.98
N ASP A 550 17.34 20.72 -8.05
CA ASP A 550 18.60 21.34 -7.62
C ASP A 550 19.47 20.42 -6.73
N LYS A 551 19.03 19.17 -6.50
CA LYS A 551 19.66 18.18 -5.60
C LYS A 551 19.86 18.68 -4.16
N ALA A 552 19.00 19.58 -3.71
CA ALA A 552 19.00 20.13 -2.37
C ALA A 552 17.97 19.40 -1.48
N PRO A 553 18.38 18.76 -0.38
CA PRO A 553 17.45 18.11 0.54
C PRO A 553 16.59 19.14 1.27
N CYS A 554 15.31 18.83 1.47
CA CYS A 554 14.33 19.73 2.04
C CYS A 554 13.24 18.96 2.80
N VAL A 555 12.88 19.44 3.98
CA VAL A 555 11.69 19.01 4.72
C VAL A 555 10.80 20.23 4.94
N ILE A 556 9.50 20.12 4.66
CA ILE A 556 8.52 21.17 4.90
C ILE A 556 7.41 20.61 5.78
N ALA A 557 7.18 21.25 6.93
CA ALA A 557 6.02 21.01 7.76
C ALA A 557 4.91 21.99 7.36
N ILE A 558 3.79 21.47 6.86
CA ILE A 558 2.60 22.22 6.48
C ILE A 558 1.61 22.10 7.64
N ILE A 559 1.26 23.24 8.24
CA ILE A 559 0.37 23.31 9.39
C ILE A 559 -0.97 23.90 8.92
N SER A 560 -2.06 23.15 9.05
CA SER A 560 -3.42 23.59 8.74
C SER A 560 -4.03 24.44 9.86
N GLU A 561 -5.18 25.05 9.59
CA GLU A 561 -5.92 25.91 10.54
C GLU A 561 -6.43 25.15 11.77
N ASP A 562 -6.68 23.84 11.63
CA ASP A 562 -7.01 22.95 12.74
C ASP A 562 -5.77 22.41 13.48
N GLY A 563 -4.57 22.89 13.11
CA GLY A 563 -3.28 22.57 13.71
C GLY A 563 -2.67 21.24 13.27
N MET A 564 -3.29 20.50 12.35
CA MET A 564 -2.70 19.27 11.79
C MET A 564 -1.42 19.57 11.01
N VAL A 565 -0.42 18.70 11.16
CA VAL A 565 0.87 18.83 10.49
C VAL A 565 1.03 17.75 9.43
N ASN A 566 1.09 18.15 8.16
CA ASN A 566 1.55 17.30 7.07
C ASN A 566 3.04 17.56 6.82
N LEU A 567 3.85 16.50 6.85
CA LEU A 567 5.27 16.58 6.57
C LEU A 567 5.53 16.18 5.12
N ILE A 568 6.28 17.01 4.40
CA ILE A 568 6.79 16.66 3.07
C ILE A 568 8.34 16.68 3.09
N PRO A 569 9.05 15.73 2.45
CA PRO A 569 8.50 14.62 1.67
C PRO A 569 7.65 13.67 2.52
N GLU A 570 6.54 13.21 1.93
CA GLU A 570 5.67 12.23 2.59
C GLU A 570 6.44 10.92 2.80
N PRO A 571 6.12 10.15 3.86
CA PRO A 571 6.60 8.80 4.00
C PRO A 571 6.29 8.01 2.73
N ILE A 572 7.29 7.29 2.23
CA ILE A 572 7.06 6.35 1.14
C ILE A 572 6.33 5.17 1.74
N THR A 573 5.12 4.93 1.26
CA THR A 573 4.25 3.85 1.73
C THR A 573 3.75 2.99 0.56
N GLU A 574 3.09 1.86 0.83
CA GLU A 574 2.48 1.04 -0.24
C GLU A 574 1.42 1.84 -1.02
N ARG A 575 0.70 2.73 -0.33
CA ARG A 575 -0.26 3.65 -0.95
C ARG A 575 0.46 4.68 -1.83
N THR A 576 1.52 5.31 -1.35
CA THR A 576 2.28 6.29 -2.12
C THR A 576 2.90 5.64 -3.36
N VAL A 577 3.45 4.43 -3.23
CA VAL A 577 3.91 3.61 -4.37
C VAL A 577 2.78 3.40 -5.36
N ARG A 578 1.61 2.94 -4.90
CA ARG A 578 0.44 2.74 -5.75
C ARG A 578 0.03 4.01 -6.48
N GLN A 579 0.06 5.17 -5.83
CA GLN A 579 -0.24 6.47 -6.45
C GLN A 579 0.81 6.86 -7.50
N ILE A 580 2.11 6.64 -7.23
CA ILE A 580 3.18 6.88 -8.20
C ILE A 580 2.98 6.02 -9.44
N VAL A 581 2.72 4.72 -9.27
CA VAL A 581 2.49 3.77 -10.37
C VAL A 581 1.24 4.17 -11.15
N GLN A 582 0.15 4.54 -10.48
CA GLN A 582 -1.07 4.97 -11.15
C GLN A 582 -0.84 6.22 -12.00
N GLN A 583 -0.20 7.26 -11.44
CA GLN A 583 0.15 8.48 -12.17
C GLN A 583 1.04 8.17 -13.38
N TYR A 584 1.95 7.21 -13.26
CA TYR A 584 2.83 6.82 -14.35
C TYR A 584 2.08 6.05 -15.44
N VAL A 585 1.21 5.11 -15.07
CA VAL A 585 0.33 4.39 -16.02
C VAL A 585 -0.59 5.37 -16.75
N ASP A 586 -1.20 6.32 -16.04
CA ASP A 586 -2.07 7.33 -16.63
C ASP A 586 -1.28 8.22 -17.60
N TYR A 587 -0.08 8.65 -17.22
CA TYR A 587 0.80 9.38 -18.12
C TYR A 587 1.10 8.62 -19.42
N ILE A 588 1.42 7.32 -19.34
CA ILE A 588 1.66 6.48 -20.52
C ILE A 588 0.40 6.39 -21.39
N LYS A 589 -0.78 6.20 -20.78
CA LYS A 589 -2.05 6.02 -21.50
C LYS A 589 -2.60 7.30 -22.12
N GLU A 590 -2.39 8.45 -21.49
CA GLU A 590 -2.88 9.75 -21.94
C GLU A 590 -1.95 10.40 -22.99
N THR A 591 -0.68 10.01 -23.01
CA THR A 591 0.28 10.52 -24.00
C THR A 591 0.11 9.80 -25.33
N GLU A 592 0.12 10.55 -26.43
CA GLU A 592 0.10 9.95 -27.77
C GLU A 592 1.39 9.15 -28.04
N LYS A 593 1.27 8.06 -28.81
CA LYS A 593 2.38 7.21 -29.22
C LYS A 593 3.56 8.02 -29.75
N GLY A 594 4.75 7.77 -29.20
CA GLY A 594 6.00 8.45 -29.59
C GLY A 594 6.14 9.90 -29.08
N LYS A 595 5.18 10.41 -28.29
CA LYS A 595 5.25 11.76 -27.68
C LYS A 595 5.59 11.74 -26.19
N THR A 596 5.91 10.59 -25.62
CA THR A 596 6.46 10.50 -24.26
C THR A 596 7.79 11.25 -24.18
N THR A 597 7.98 12.05 -23.13
CA THR A 597 9.21 12.81 -22.91
C THR A 597 10.13 11.99 -22.02
N GLU A 598 11.37 11.76 -22.45
CA GLU A 598 12.38 11.02 -21.69
C GLU A 598 12.55 11.57 -20.27
N ASP A 599 12.53 12.89 -20.11
CA ASP A 599 12.60 13.55 -18.80
C ASP A 599 11.43 13.17 -17.87
N LYS A 600 10.19 13.10 -18.39
CA LYS A 600 9.01 12.74 -17.59
C LYS A 600 9.04 11.27 -17.19
N VAL A 601 9.41 10.39 -18.11
CA VAL A 601 9.59 8.94 -17.86
C VAL A 601 10.63 8.73 -16.76
N LYS A 602 11.79 9.36 -16.90
CA LYS A 602 12.88 9.30 -15.92
C LYS A 602 12.46 9.81 -14.55
N THR A 603 11.66 10.87 -14.49
CA THR A 603 11.12 11.41 -13.22
C THR A 603 10.29 10.35 -12.48
N TYR A 604 9.41 9.61 -13.17
CA TYR A 604 8.64 8.52 -12.55
C TYR A 604 9.52 7.34 -12.13
N GLU A 605 10.50 6.97 -12.96
CA GLU A 605 11.44 5.89 -12.65
C GLU A 605 12.30 6.20 -11.41
N GLU A 606 12.78 7.43 -11.28
CA GLU A 606 13.51 7.90 -10.10
C GLU A 606 12.63 7.87 -8.84
N ARG A 607 11.37 8.31 -8.93
CA ARG A 607 10.39 8.22 -7.82
C ARG A 607 10.15 6.77 -7.39
N LEU A 608 10.00 5.84 -8.34
CA LEU A 608 9.83 4.40 -8.04
C LEU A 608 11.11 3.81 -7.43
N GLN A 609 12.29 4.16 -7.94
CA GLN A 609 13.56 3.66 -7.42
C GLN A 609 13.82 4.15 -5.99
N GLN A 610 13.49 5.40 -5.67
CA GLN A 610 13.52 5.91 -4.30
C GLN A 610 12.56 5.11 -3.40
N ALA A 611 11.38 4.80 -3.92
CA ALA A 611 10.40 4.04 -3.16
C ALA A 611 10.85 2.61 -2.85
N ARG A 612 11.57 1.94 -3.76
CA ARG A 612 12.17 0.62 -3.53
C ARG A 612 13.14 0.59 -2.33
N GLY A 613 13.77 1.72 -2.03
CA GLY A 613 14.67 1.83 -0.87
C GLY A 613 13.95 1.88 0.48
N ALA A 614 12.64 2.13 0.48
CA ALA A 614 11.84 2.34 1.68
C ALA A 614 10.76 1.28 1.90
N VAL A 615 10.13 0.77 0.82
CA VAL A 615 9.04 -0.21 0.88
C VAL A 615 9.23 -1.25 -0.21
N GLU A 616 8.89 -2.51 0.08
CA GLU A 616 8.81 -3.58 -0.91
C GLU A 616 7.76 -3.23 -1.97
N ILE A 617 8.19 -3.07 -3.23
CA ILE A 617 7.29 -2.77 -4.34
C ILE A 617 6.74 -4.09 -4.90
N ASP A 618 5.41 -4.17 -4.96
CA ASP A 618 4.69 -5.32 -5.51
C ASP A 618 5.09 -5.62 -6.96
N ASP A 619 5.26 -6.91 -7.29
CA ASP A 619 5.56 -7.36 -8.64
C ASP A 619 4.43 -7.01 -9.63
N ASP A 620 3.18 -6.97 -9.15
CA ASP A 620 2.01 -6.60 -9.96
C ASP A 620 2.13 -5.17 -10.54
N TYR A 621 2.78 -4.24 -9.83
CA TYR A 621 2.98 -2.88 -10.34
C TYR A 621 3.92 -2.83 -11.55
N PHE A 622 4.96 -3.68 -11.58
CA PHE A 622 5.82 -3.80 -12.75
C PHE A 622 5.06 -4.39 -13.93
N PHE A 623 4.23 -5.40 -13.70
CA PHE A 623 3.42 -5.99 -14.76
C PHE A 623 2.41 -5.01 -15.35
N GLN A 624 1.83 -4.12 -14.55
CA GLN A 624 0.92 -3.09 -15.04
C GLN A 624 1.62 -2.01 -15.86
N LEU A 625 2.83 -1.60 -15.45
CA LEU A 625 3.65 -0.72 -16.28
C LEU A 625 4.04 -1.41 -17.59
N GLY A 626 4.39 -2.70 -17.53
CA GLY A 626 4.66 -3.53 -18.71
C GLY A 626 3.47 -3.58 -19.68
N ASP A 627 2.26 -3.78 -19.15
CA ASP A 627 1.00 -3.76 -19.92
C ASP A 627 0.73 -2.38 -20.55
N ALA A 628 0.89 -1.30 -19.79
CA ALA A 628 0.69 0.06 -20.29
C ALA A 628 1.67 0.41 -21.43
N TRP A 629 2.95 0.07 -21.28
CA TRP A 629 3.95 0.26 -22.34
C TRP A 629 3.69 -0.65 -23.55
N PHE A 630 3.20 -1.87 -23.33
CA PHE A 630 2.83 -2.77 -24.44
C PHE A 630 1.70 -2.19 -25.28
N GLU A 631 0.66 -1.66 -24.64
CA GLU A 631 -0.47 -0.98 -25.30
C GLU A 631 -0.02 0.30 -26.03
N HIS A 632 0.96 1.01 -25.46
CA HIS A 632 1.61 2.17 -26.05
C HIS A 632 2.60 1.81 -27.18
N GLU A 633 2.83 0.51 -27.43
CA GLU A 633 3.74 -0.04 -28.45
C GLU A 633 5.24 0.25 -28.23
N ASP A 634 5.62 0.66 -27.02
CA ASP A 634 7.03 0.65 -26.60
C ASP A 634 7.37 -0.73 -26.02
N TYR A 635 7.68 -1.65 -26.91
CA TYR A 635 7.93 -3.04 -26.55
C TYR A 635 9.25 -3.25 -25.81
N LEU A 636 10.21 -2.32 -25.93
CA LEU A 636 11.47 -2.39 -25.19
C LEU A 636 11.22 -2.06 -23.72
N LYS A 637 10.55 -0.94 -23.43
CA LYS A 637 10.13 -0.59 -22.06
C LYS A 637 9.19 -1.64 -21.48
N SER A 638 8.25 -2.14 -22.28
CA SER A 638 7.34 -3.22 -21.85
C SER A 638 8.12 -4.47 -21.38
N ALA A 639 9.12 -4.91 -22.16
CA ALA A 639 9.96 -6.05 -21.79
C ALA A 639 10.78 -5.79 -20.52
N GLU A 640 11.35 -4.58 -20.37
CA GLU A 640 12.08 -4.16 -19.16
C GLU A 640 11.20 -4.31 -17.90
N TYR A 641 9.97 -3.80 -17.94
CA TYR A 641 9.04 -3.87 -16.81
C TYR A 641 8.55 -5.30 -16.52
N TYR A 642 8.20 -6.10 -17.54
CA TYR A 642 7.84 -7.50 -17.30
C TYR A 642 8.99 -8.31 -16.69
N GLN A 643 10.22 -8.11 -17.20
CA GLN A 643 11.40 -8.75 -16.65
C GLN A 643 11.66 -8.31 -15.19
N GLY A 644 11.53 -7.01 -14.92
CA GLY A 644 11.63 -6.46 -13.57
C GLY A 644 10.65 -7.12 -12.60
N GLY A 645 9.38 -7.26 -12.97
CA GLY A 645 8.38 -7.95 -12.15
C GLY A 645 8.69 -9.43 -11.91
N ILE A 646 9.14 -10.15 -12.95
CA ILE A 646 9.54 -11.57 -12.85
C ILE A 646 10.74 -11.75 -11.90
N GLN A 647 11.69 -10.81 -11.89
CA GLN A 647 12.87 -10.88 -11.02
C GLN A 647 12.56 -10.61 -9.54
N GLN A 648 11.48 -9.89 -9.23
CA GLN A 648 11.09 -9.57 -7.85
C GLN A 648 10.41 -10.74 -7.13
N ASN A 649 9.80 -11.69 -7.87
CA ASN A 649 9.04 -12.78 -7.29
C ASN A 649 9.59 -14.16 -7.68
N SER A 650 9.74 -15.03 -6.69
CA SER A 650 10.11 -16.44 -6.90
C SER A 650 8.98 -17.29 -7.50
N GLN A 651 7.73 -16.80 -7.52
CA GLN A 651 6.59 -17.50 -8.11
C GLN A 651 6.62 -17.44 -9.64
N LEU A 652 6.29 -18.57 -10.27
CA LEU A 652 6.30 -18.71 -11.72
C LEU A 652 5.04 -18.07 -12.34
N HIS A 653 5.16 -16.82 -12.79
CA HIS A 653 4.07 -16.10 -13.47
C HIS A 653 4.00 -16.39 -14.97
N ILE A 654 3.45 -17.54 -15.36
CA ILE A 654 3.38 -17.99 -16.77
C ILE A 654 2.76 -16.94 -17.71
N ALA A 655 1.66 -16.30 -17.31
CA ALA A 655 0.99 -15.31 -18.14
C ALA A 655 1.89 -14.11 -18.47
N TYR A 656 2.65 -13.61 -17.49
CA TYR A 656 3.57 -12.49 -17.69
C TYR A 656 4.86 -12.91 -18.40
N ARG A 657 5.31 -14.16 -18.23
CA ARG A 657 6.41 -14.72 -19.04
C ARG A 657 6.05 -14.81 -20.52
N ARG A 658 4.82 -15.24 -20.86
CA ARG A 658 4.30 -15.20 -22.23
C ARG A 658 4.27 -13.77 -22.79
N LYS A 659 3.82 -12.79 -21.98
CA LYS A 659 3.84 -11.37 -22.35
C LYS A 659 5.26 -10.82 -22.55
N LEU A 660 6.22 -11.20 -21.70
CA LEU A 660 7.64 -10.86 -21.86
C LEU A 660 8.21 -11.40 -23.18
N ILE A 661 7.96 -12.68 -23.50
CA ILE A 661 8.38 -13.27 -24.78
C ILE A 661 7.77 -12.48 -25.94
N MET A 662 6.49 -12.14 -25.87
CA MET A 662 5.81 -11.37 -26.92
C MET A 662 6.39 -9.95 -27.07
N ALA A 663 6.66 -9.24 -25.97
CA ALA A 663 7.28 -7.92 -26.00
C ALA A 663 8.67 -7.98 -26.65
N ASN A 664 9.52 -8.91 -26.21
CA ASN A 664 10.83 -9.15 -26.80
C ASN A 664 10.73 -9.51 -28.30
N TYR A 665 9.79 -10.37 -28.69
CA TYR A 665 9.56 -10.73 -30.09
C TYR A 665 9.15 -9.53 -30.96
N LYS A 666 8.44 -8.55 -30.39
CA LYS A 666 8.03 -7.36 -31.14
C LYS A 666 9.12 -6.30 -31.25
N CYS A 667 10.06 -6.21 -30.30
CA CYS A 667 11.15 -5.24 -30.37
C CYS A 667 12.44 -5.78 -31.02
N PHE A 668 12.71 -7.10 -31.02
CA PHE A 668 14.03 -7.62 -31.39
C PHE A 668 14.49 -7.20 -32.80
N SER A 669 13.57 -7.06 -33.75
CA SER A 669 13.89 -6.70 -35.14
C SER A 669 14.42 -5.26 -35.26
N GLY A 670 14.07 -4.37 -34.33
CA GLY A 670 14.54 -2.99 -34.26
C GLY A 670 15.88 -2.81 -33.56
N LEU A 671 16.39 -3.83 -32.87
CA LEU A 671 17.65 -3.77 -32.11
C LEU A 671 18.89 -3.96 -33.00
N ALA A 672 20.05 -3.49 -32.53
CA ALA A 672 21.33 -3.76 -33.17
C ALA A 672 21.70 -5.26 -33.08
N ARG A 673 22.54 -5.78 -33.99
CA ARG A 673 22.91 -7.22 -34.02
C ARG A 673 23.45 -7.71 -32.67
N GLU A 674 24.24 -6.89 -31.99
CA GLU A 674 24.87 -7.19 -30.71
C GLU A 674 23.85 -7.29 -29.56
N GLU A 675 22.77 -6.53 -29.63
CA GLU A 675 21.68 -6.52 -28.63
C GLU A 675 20.65 -7.64 -28.86
N ARG A 676 20.54 -8.15 -30.10
CA ARG A 676 19.57 -9.19 -30.46
C ARG A 676 19.85 -10.53 -29.79
N ILE A 677 21.12 -10.94 -29.70
CA ILE A 677 21.47 -12.26 -29.16
C ILE A 677 21.07 -12.37 -27.68
N PRO A 678 21.42 -11.43 -26.78
CA PRO A 678 20.98 -11.48 -25.38
C PRO A 678 19.46 -11.51 -25.22
N VAL A 679 18.71 -10.77 -26.06
CA VAL A 679 17.25 -10.77 -26.03
C VAL A 679 16.69 -12.14 -26.45
N LEU A 680 17.25 -12.76 -27.51
CA LEU A 680 16.85 -14.09 -27.95
C LEU A 680 17.20 -15.17 -26.91
N GLU A 681 18.34 -15.07 -26.24
CA GLU A 681 18.73 -15.97 -25.14
C GLU A 681 17.76 -15.85 -23.96
N ASN A 682 17.42 -14.62 -23.55
CA ASN A 682 16.41 -14.38 -22.52
C ASN A 682 15.04 -14.95 -22.90
N MET A 683 14.61 -14.76 -24.15
CA MET A 683 13.37 -15.37 -24.66
C MET A 683 13.44 -16.90 -24.58
N LEU A 684 14.56 -17.52 -24.95
CA LEU A 684 14.74 -18.98 -24.91
C LEU A 684 14.66 -19.51 -23.48
N ASP A 685 15.36 -18.87 -22.54
CA ASP A 685 15.35 -19.23 -21.12
C ASP A 685 13.93 -19.07 -20.54
N THR A 686 13.25 -17.98 -20.89
CA THR A 686 11.87 -17.73 -20.46
C THR A 686 10.93 -18.79 -21.04
N SER A 687 11.06 -19.17 -22.32
CA SER A 687 10.28 -20.24 -22.94
C SER A 687 10.54 -21.60 -22.30
N ASN A 688 11.80 -21.94 -21.99
CA ASN A 688 12.13 -23.18 -21.30
C ASN A 688 11.49 -23.22 -19.90
N SER A 689 11.52 -22.11 -19.16
CA SER A 689 10.87 -22.03 -17.85
C SER A 689 9.36 -22.27 -17.88
N ILE A 690 8.69 -22.00 -19.01
CA ILE A 690 7.26 -22.30 -19.20
C ILE A 690 7.07 -23.78 -19.55
N ILE A 691 7.88 -24.32 -20.47
CA ILE A 691 7.71 -25.67 -21.01
C ILE A 691 8.14 -26.75 -20.01
N ASP A 692 9.16 -26.48 -19.22
CA ASP A 692 9.67 -27.40 -18.20
C ASP A 692 8.80 -27.42 -16.92
N ASP A 693 7.80 -26.54 -16.82
CA ASP A 693 6.87 -26.50 -15.70
C ASP A 693 5.76 -27.56 -15.84
N ASN A 694 5.80 -28.56 -14.96
CA ASN A 694 4.84 -29.67 -14.95
C ASN A 694 3.40 -29.27 -14.57
N GLY A 695 3.18 -28.04 -14.10
CA GLY A 695 1.86 -27.53 -13.68
C GLY A 695 1.13 -26.74 -14.76
N THR A 696 1.80 -26.38 -15.85
CA THR A 696 1.28 -25.45 -16.85
C THR A 696 0.60 -26.16 -18.01
N VAL A 697 -0.59 -25.69 -18.39
CA VAL A 697 -1.22 -26.09 -19.65
C VAL A 697 -0.51 -25.36 -20.79
N LEU A 698 0.36 -26.11 -21.49
CA LEU A 698 1.06 -25.63 -22.66
C LEU A 698 0.11 -25.43 -23.84
N THR A 699 0.38 -24.40 -24.64
CA THR A 699 -0.33 -24.10 -25.88
C THR A 699 0.58 -24.34 -27.08
N ASP A 700 -0.02 -24.42 -28.26
CA ASP A 700 0.73 -24.45 -29.52
C ASP A 700 1.56 -23.17 -29.74
N GLU A 701 1.10 -22.03 -29.24
CA GLU A 701 1.87 -20.78 -29.26
C GLU A 701 3.16 -20.85 -28.43
N ASP A 702 3.17 -21.55 -27.28
CA ASP A 702 4.38 -21.69 -26.44
C ASP A 702 5.51 -22.38 -27.22
N TYR A 703 5.18 -23.49 -27.89
CA TYR A 703 6.12 -24.23 -28.74
C TYR A 703 6.50 -23.44 -29.98
N ASN A 704 5.55 -22.79 -30.64
CA ASN A 704 5.84 -21.98 -31.83
C ASN A 704 6.80 -20.82 -31.52
N LEU A 705 6.59 -20.10 -30.42
CA LEU A 705 7.47 -19.00 -30.01
C LEU A 705 8.88 -19.52 -29.66
N ARG A 706 9.00 -20.63 -28.93
CA ARG A 706 10.32 -21.24 -28.67
C ARG A 706 11.01 -21.66 -29.97
N GLY A 707 10.27 -22.24 -30.92
CA GLY A 707 10.76 -22.59 -32.24
C GLY A 707 11.28 -21.38 -33.03
N ILE A 708 10.55 -20.25 -33.00
CA ILE A 708 10.99 -18.98 -33.63
C ILE A 708 12.30 -18.49 -33.01
N VAL A 709 12.41 -18.53 -31.68
CA VAL A 709 13.61 -18.08 -30.96
C VAL A 709 14.80 -18.97 -31.32
N GLN A 710 14.65 -20.29 -31.29
CA GLN A 710 15.70 -21.23 -31.64
C GLN A 710 16.12 -21.09 -33.11
N TYR A 711 15.17 -20.95 -34.03
CA TYR A 711 15.47 -20.65 -35.44
C TYR A 711 16.29 -19.37 -35.56
N SER A 712 15.89 -18.30 -34.88
CA SER A 712 16.58 -17.01 -34.91
C SER A 712 17.99 -17.11 -34.35
N LEU A 713 18.19 -17.77 -33.21
CA LEU A 713 19.52 -18.05 -32.66
C LEU A 713 20.38 -18.86 -33.63
N GLY A 714 19.82 -19.87 -34.31
CA GLY A 714 20.52 -20.62 -35.35
C GLY A 714 20.94 -19.78 -36.55
N VAL A 715 20.15 -18.76 -36.91
CA VAL A 715 20.51 -17.80 -37.98
C VAL A 715 21.69 -16.92 -37.58
N TYR A 716 21.76 -16.48 -36.32
CA TYR A 716 22.86 -15.64 -35.81
C TYR A 716 24.08 -16.43 -35.32
N CYS A 717 23.97 -17.75 -35.16
CA CYS A 717 25.04 -18.62 -34.69
C CYS A 717 26.09 -18.87 -35.79
N GLU A 718 27.36 -18.60 -35.47
CA GLU A 718 28.49 -18.78 -36.39
C GLU A 718 29.07 -20.21 -36.34
N ASP A 719 28.90 -20.93 -35.23
CA ASP A 719 29.32 -22.33 -35.11
C ASP A 719 28.34 -23.26 -35.86
N PRO A 720 28.78 -24.00 -36.89
CA PRO A 720 27.91 -24.88 -37.67
C PRO A 720 27.22 -25.98 -36.85
N LYS A 721 27.89 -26.56 -35.84
CA LYS A 721 27.31 -27.63 -35.03
C LYS A 721 26.23 -27.10 -34.09
N GLN A 722 26.48 -25.94 -33.49
CA GLN A 722 25.52 -25.31 -32.61
C GLN A 722 24.31 -24.80 -33.39
N LYS A 723 24.54 -24.25 -34.58
CA LYS A 723 23.49 -23.89 -35.56
C LYS A 723 22.59 -25.07 -35.93
N ASP A 724 23.17 -26.21 -36.30
CA ASP A 724 22.40 -27.43 -36.60
C ASP A 724 21.58 -27.89 -35.39
N GLY A 725 22.14 -27.77 -34.18
CA GLY A 725 21.44 -28.06 -32.93
C GLY A 725 20.23 -27.15 -32.68
N TYR A 726 20.33 -25.85 -32.98
CA TYR A 726 19.21 -24.91 -32.90
C TYR A 726 18.12 -25.24 -33.93
N PHE A 727 18.48 -25.51 -35.19
CA PHE A 727 17.51 -25.83 -36.23
C PHE A 727 16.77 -27.14 -35.99
N LYS A 728 17.43 -28.17 -35.45
CA LYS A 728 16.76 -29.42 -35.07
C LYS A 728 15.71 -29.20 -33.98
N ARG A 729 16.08 -28.50 -32.90
CA ARG A 729 15.13 -28.18 -31.82
C ARG A 729 13.97 -27.31 -32.31
N ALA A 730 14.25 -26.34 -33.19
CA ALA A 730 13.21 -25.48 -33.76
C ALA A 730 12.19 -26.30 -34.58
N LEU A 731 12.67 -27.29 -35.34
CA LEU A 731 11.83 -28.19 -36.12
C LEU A 731 10.95 -29.08 -35.21
N GLU A 732 11.52 -29.58 -34.12
CA GLU A 732 10.78 -30.34 -33.10
C GLU A 732 9.66 -29.47 -32.50
N ASP A 733 9.99 -28.24 -32.09
CA ASP A 733 9.05 -27.30 -31.49
C ASP A 733 7.91 -26.91 -32.46
N TYR A 734 8.22 -26.58 -33.72
CA TYR A 734 7.17 -26.30 -34.72
C TYR A 734 6.28 -27.51 -34.97
N THR A 735 6.84 -28.72 -34.99
CA THR A 735 6.05 -29.93 -35.18
C THR A 735 5.13 -30.20 -33.98
N GLN A 736 5.62 -29.99 -32.76
CA GLN A 736 4.79 -30.08 -31.55
C GLN A 736 3.67 -29.03 -31.54
N SER A 737 3.96 -27.80 -31.98
CA SER A 737 2.97 -26.74 -32.12
C SER A 737 1.84 -27.14 -33.07
N ILE A 738 2.17 -27.61 -34.28
CA ILE A 738 1.20 -28.05 -35.29
C ILE A 738 0.30 -29.19 -34.76
N ASN A 739 0.88 -30.12 -33.99
CA ASN A 739 0.15 -31.26 -33.45
C ASN A 739 -0.92 -30.88 -32.41
N GLN A 740 -0.76 -29.77 -31.69
CA GLN A 740 -1.70 -29.33 -30.65
C GLN A 740 -2.97 -28.63 -31.19
N LYS A 741 -2.96 -28.15 -32.44
CA LYS A 741 -4.13 -27.73 -33.25
C LYS A 741 -5.09 -26.72 -32.59
N LYS A 742 -4.61 -25.58 -32.06
CA LYS A 742 -5.48 -24.55 -31.44
C LYS A 742 -5.39 -23.12 -32.02
N SER A 743 -4.30 -22.76 -32.69
CA SER A 743 -4.10 -21.44 -33.33
C SER A 743 -4.23 -21.51 -34.86
N LYS A 744 -3.89 -20.40 -35.53
CA LYS A 744 -3.94 -20.23 -36.99
C LYS A 744 -2.90 -21.14 -37.66
N LYS A 745 -3.31 -22.35 -38.05
CA LYS A 745 -2.44 -23.38 -38.64
C LYS A 745 -1.57 -22.89 -39.79
N GLN A 746 -2.07 -21.97 -40.62
CA GLN A 746 -1.29 -21.42 -41.73
C GLN A 746 0.01 -20.72 -41.27
N VAL A 747 -0.01 -20.07 -40.09
CA VAL A 747 1.18 -19.41 -39.53
C VAL A 747 2.18 -20.46 -39.05
N LEU A 748 1.70 -21.52 -38.41
CA LEU A 748 2.54 -22.60 -37.90
C LEU A 748 3.24 -23.35 -39.03
N TYR A 749 2.49 -23.70 -40.09
CA TYR A 749 3.04 -24.33 -41.29
C TYR A 749 4.06 -23.41 -41.98
N SER A 750 3.74 -22.13 -42.18
CA SER A 750 4.67 -21.17 -42.80
C SER A 750 5.99 -21.04 -42.03
N ASN A 751 5.95 -20.99 -40.69
CA ASN A 751 7.15 -20.94 -39.86
C ASN A 751 8.03 -22.18 -40.02
N ARG A 752 7.43 -23.38 -40.04
CA ARG A 752 8.16 -24.63 -40.26
C ARG A 752 8.70 -24.75 -41.69
N GLY A 753 7.91 -24.33 -42.69
CA GLY A 753 8.32 -24.29 -44.10
C GLY A 753 9.52 -23.38 -44.33
N GLY A 754 9.55 -22.21 -43.69
CA GLY A 754 10.70 -21.30 -43.70
C GLY A 754 11.97 -21.93 -43.10
N LEU A 755 11.85 -22.70 -42.02
CA LEU A 755 12.96 -23.43 -41.43
C LEU A 755 13.45 -24.58 -42.35
N ASN A 756 12.53 -25.38 -42.89
CA ASN A 756 12.86 -26.46 -43.84
C ASN A 756 13.58 -25.90 -45.07
N LEU A 757 13.12 -24.76 -45.60
CA LEU A 757 13.79 -24.05 -46.68
C LEU A 757 15.22 -23.66 -46.31
N LYS A 758 15.46 -23.16 -45.08
CA LYS A 758 16.80 -22.81 -44.58
C LYS A 758 17.69 -24.01 -44.34
N MET A 759 17.12 -25.17 -44.00
CA MET A 759 17.82 -26.44 -43.87
C MET A 759 18.07 -27.14 -45.22
N GLY A 760 17.58 -26.58 -46.33
CA GLY A 760 17.71 -27.18 -47.67
C GLY A 760 16.74 -28.32 -47.96
N ARG A 761 15.72 -28.51 -47.12
CA ARG A 761 14.67 -29.52 -47.27
C ARG A 761 13.51 -28.97 -48.08
N TYR A 762 13.70 -28.93 -49.40
CA TYR A 762 12.78 -28.21 -50.29
C TYR A 762 11.39 -28.87 -50.44
N GLU A 763 11.31 -30.20 -50.43
CA GLU A 763 10.02 -30.92 -50.46
C GLU A 763 9.21 -30.66 -49.18
N ASP A 764 9.82 -30.84 -48.01
CA ASP A 764 9.19 -30.54 -46.71
C ASP A 764 8.73 -29.07 -46.62
N ALA A 765 9.51 -28.14 -47.17
CA ALA A 765 9.15 -26.73 -47.22
C ALA A 765 7.96 -26.45 -48.13
N LEU A 766 7.88 -27.11 -49.29
CA LEU A 766 6.74 -27.03 -50.20
C LEU A 766 5.48 -27.58 -49.54
N ASP A 767 5.57 -28.73 -48.88
CA ASP A 767 4.44 -29.35 -48.17
C ASP A 767 3.87 -28.41 -47.10
N ASP A 768 4.75 -27.75 -46.34
CA ASP A 768 4.37 -26.77 -45.33
C ASP A 768 3.73 -25.53 -45.95
N PHE A 769 4.33 -24.91 -46.98
CA PHE A 769 3.72 -23.74 -47.62
C PHE A 769 2.39 -24.05 -48.30
N ILE A 770 2.28 -25.22 -48.95
CA ILE A 770 1.02 -25.70 -49.53
C ILE A 770 -0.02 -25.92 -48.44
N SER A 771 0.36 -26.53 -47.32
CA SER A 771 -0.54 -26.70 -46.17
C SER A 771 -0.99 -25.36 -45.59
N ALA A 772 -0.12 -24.34 -45.57
CA ALA A 772 -0.48 -22.99 -45.16
C ALA A 772 -1.48 -22.33 -46.14
N GLU A 773 -1.24 -22.47 -47.44
CA GLU A 773 -2.08 -21.94 -48.50
C GLU A 773 -3.48 -22.57 -48.51
N LEU A 774 -3.57 -23.88 -48.30
CA LEU A 774 -4.84 -24.61 -48.22
C LEU A 774 -5.68 -24.16 -47.02
N GLU A 775 -5.05 -23.79 -45.91
CA GLU A 775 -5.74 -23.27 -44.72
C GLU A 775 -6.19 -21.80 -44.92
N LYS A 776 -5.32 -20.94 -45.46
CA LYS A 776 -5.68 -19.57 -45.84
C LYS A 776 -4.75 -19.02 -46.92
N SER A 777 -5.35 -18.65 -48.05
CA SER A 777 -4.62 -18.10 -49.19
C SER A 777 -3.89 -16.78 -48.89
N SER A 778 -2.65 -16.66 -49.37
CA SER A 778 -1.84 -15.43 -49.28
C SER A 778 -0.79 -15.34 -50.38
N ASP A 779 -0.61 -14.15 -50.96
CA ASP A 779 0.41 -13.88 -51.98
C ASP A 779 1.82 -14.32 -51.56
N ASP A 780 2.18 -14.21 -50.28
CA ASP A 780 3.47 -14.66 -49.76
C ASP A 780 3.65 -16.17 -49.90
N TYR A 781 2.60 -16.97 -49.68
CA TYR A 781 2.66 -18.42 -49.81
C TYR A 781 2.74 -18.81 -51.27
N LEU A 782 1.91 -18.22 -52.14
CA LEU A 782 1.94 -18.42 -53.59
C LEU A 782 3.35 -18.17 -54.14
N ASN A 783 3.91 -16.99 -53.83
CA ASN A 783 5.24 -16.60 -54.29
C ASN A 783 6.33 -17.57 -53.81
N ASN A 784 6.26 -18.02 -52.55
CA ASN A 784 7.23 -18.99 -52.02
C ASN A 784 7.08 -20.36 -52.67
N ILE A 785 5.86 -20.83 -52.91
CA ILE A 785 5.56 -22.12 -53.55
C ILE A 785 6.05 -22.10 -55.00
N ILE A 786 5.66 -21.11 -55.81
CA ILE A 786 6.07 -20.99 -57.21
C ILE A 786 7.58 -20.88 -57.35
N LYS A 787 8.22 -20.07 -56.50
CA LYS A 787 9.69 -19.93 -56.48
C LYS A 787 10.39 -21.24 -56.15
N LEU A 788 9.83 -22.07 -55.27
CA LEU A 788 10.41 -23.36 -54.91
C LEU A 788 10.15 -24.44 -55.95
N ALA A 789 8.92 -24.50 -56.48
CA ALA A 789 8.53 -25.40 -57.56
C ALA A 789 9.41 -25.18 -58.80
N GLY A 790 9.71 -23.92 -59.14
CA GLY A 790 10.58 -23.56 -60.27
C GLY A 790 12.06 -23.89 -60.11
N LYS A 791 12.51 -24.55 -59.03
CA LYS A 791 13.92 -24.92 -58.85
C LYS A 791 14.32 -26.22 -59.56
N SER A 792 13.39 -27.16 -59.76
CA SER A 792 13.66 -28.45 -60.41
C SER A 792 12.37 -29.13 -60.84
N SER A 793 12.43 -30.01 -61.85
CA SER A 793 11.25 -30.73 -62.35
C SER A 793 10.60 -31.61 -61.28
N GLY A 794 11.40 -32.24 -60.40
CA GLY A 794 10.89 -33.02 -59.27
C GLY A 794 10.08 -32.20 -58.26
N LEU A 795 10.58 -31.01 -57.87
CA LEU A 795 9.86 -30.11 -56.95
C LEU A 795 8.57 -29.53 -57.58
N LEU A 796 8.57 -29.29 -58.89
CA LEU A 796 7.39 -28.84 -59.62
C LEU A 796 6.31 -29.92 -59.64
N ILE A 797 6.68 -31.17 -59.95
CA ILE A 797 5.76 -32.31 -59.90
C ILE A 797 5.21 -32.49 -58.49
N HIS A 798 6.09 -32.47 -57.47
CA HIS A 798 5.68 -32.59 -56.07
C HIS A 798 4.69 -31.51 -55.66
N ALA A 799 4.95 -30.24 -56.01
CA ALA A 799 4.06 -29.14 -55.69
C ALA A 799 2.68 -29.26 -56.37
N ILE A 800 2.67 -29.64 -57.65
CA ILE A 800 1.45 -29.87 -58.42
C ILE A 800 0.63 -30.99 -57.77
N THR A 801 1.22 -32.17 -57.56
CA THR A 801 0.55 -33.34 -56.98
C THR A 801 0.03 -33.03 -55.58
N ARG A 802 0.86 -32.45 -54.71
CA ARG A 802 0.47 -32.20 -53.31
C ARG A 802 -0.66 -31.18 -53.21
N TYR A 803 -0.64 -30.13 -54.03
CA TYR A 803 -1.67 -29.10 -54.02
C TYR A 803 -2.98 -29.61 -54.64
N SER A 804 -2.92 -30.36 -55.75
CA SER A 804 -4.10 -30.96 -56.37
C SER A 804 -4.79 -31.93 -55.41
N GLU A 805 -4.04 -32.81 -54.74
CA GLU A 805 -4.57 -33.73 -53.72
C GLU A 805 -5.20 -32.97 -52.54
N GLY A 806 -4.57 -31.88 -52.11
CA GLY A 806 -5.03 -31.12 -50.94
C GLY A 806 -6.24 -30.22 -51.22
N LYS A 807 -6.37 -29.69 -52.44
CA LYS A 807 -7.42 -28.75 -52.83
C LYS A 807 -8.64 -29.45 -53.45
N GLY A 808 -8.46 -30.61 -54.06
CA GLY A 808 -9.52 -31.38 -54.73
C GLY A 808 -9.82 -30.89 -56.14
N ASP A 809 -11.02 -31.21 -56.64
CA ASP A 809 -11.40 -31.02 -58.05
C ASP A 809 -11.27 -29.57 -58.56
N ASP A 810 -11.42 -28.58 -57.68
CA ASP A 810 -11.36 -27.15 -58.01
C ASP A 810 -9.92 -26.58 -58.01
N TRP A 811 -8.88 -27.42 -57.87
CA TRP A 811 -7.51 -26.92 -57.71
C TRP A 811 -7.02 -26.10 -58.90
N GLY A 812 -7.36 -26.51 -60.12
CA GLY A 812 -6.97 -25.82 -61.35
C GLY A 812 -7.61 -24.44 -61.53
N ASP A 813 -8.73 -24.18 -60.88
CA ASP A 813 -9.43 -22.90 -60.95
C ASP A 813 -8.90 -21.87 -59.94
N SER A 814 -8.15 -22.33 -58.94
CA SER A 814 -7.49 -21.48 -57.94
C SER A 814 -6.31 -20.70 -58.52
N GLU A 815 -5.96 -19.59 -57.87
CA GLU A 815 -4.83 -18.74 -58.30
C GLU A 815 -3.51 -19.52 -58.32
N LEU A 816 -3.20 -20.27 -57.24
CA LEU A 816 -1.99 -21.09 -57.19
C LEU A 816 -2.02 -22.21 -58.24
N GLY A 817 -3.17 -22.85 -58.45
CA GLY A 817 -3.31 -23.91 -59.45
C GLY A 817 -3.02 -23.43 -60.86
N LYS A 818 -3.54 -22.26 -61.25
CA LYS A 818 -3.25 -21.64 -62.55
C LYS A 818 -1.77 -21.34 -62.72
N GLN A 819 -1.14 -20.76 -61.72
CA GLN A 819 0.30 -20.46 -61.76
C GLN A 819 1.17 -21.72 -61.83
N LEU A 820 0.79 -22.79 -61.13
CA LEU A 820 1.48 -24.09 -61.20
C LEU A 820 1.28 -24.78 -62.55
N MET A 821 0.07 -24.71 -63.13
CA MET A 821 -0.21 -25.25 -64.46
C MET A 821 0.57 -24.51 -65.55
N GLU A 822 0.59 -23.17 -65.50
CA GLU A 822 1.37 -22.36 -66.44
C GLU A 822 2.86 -22.70 -66.35
N LEU A 823 3.40 -22.80 -65.14
CA LEU A 823 4.79 -23.20 -64.92
C LEU A 823 5.05 -24.65 -65.40
N GLY A 824 4.10 -25.56 -65.18
CA GLY A 824 4.11 -26.94 -65.66
C GLY A 824 4.16 -27.04 -67.19
N GLU A 825 3.31 -26.28 -67.89
CA GLU A 825 3.27 -26.24 -69.37
C GLU A 825 4.57 -25.69 -69.96
N GLN A 826 5.15 -24.67 -69.34
CA GLN A 826 6.46 -24.14 -69.74
C GLN A 826 7.56 -25.22 -69.63
N TRP A 827 7.57 -26.00 -68.55
CA TRP A 827 8.60 -27.02 -68.29
C TRP A 827 8.37 -28.34 -69.03
N ALA A 828 7.11 -28.67 -69.36
CA ALA A 828 6.72 -29.91 -70.05
C ALA A 828 7.43 -30.08 -71.41
N THR A 829 7.82 -28.99 -72.06
CA THR A 829 8.57 -29.02 -73.34
C THR A 829 9.99 -29.55 -73.21
N ALA A 830 10.61 -29.39 -72.05
CA ALA A 830 12.00 -29.79 -71.77
C ALA A 830 12.12 -30.97 -70.79
N HIS A 831 11.04 -31.31 -70.09
CA HIS A 831 10.99 -32.32 -69.02
C HIS A 831 9.80 -33.28 -69.24
N PRO A 832 10.01 -34.44 -69.90
CA PRO A 832 8.95 -35.41 -70.19
C PRO A 832 8.21 -35.91 -68.93
N GLU A 833 8.90 -35.98 -67.80
CA GLU A 833 8.33 -36.34 -66.50
C GLU A 833 7.27 -35.34 -66.01
N VAL A 834 7.44 -34.05 -66.31
CA VAL A 834 6.46 -33.00 -65.98
C VAL A 834 5.25 -33.10 -66.91
N ALA A 835 5.48 -33.40 -68.19
CA ALA A 835 4.40 -33.63 -69.15
C ALA A 835 3.51 -34.81 -68.75
N ALA A 836 4.11 -35.92 -68.29
CA ALA A 836 3.39 -37.09 -67.80
C ALA A 836 2.55 -36.77 -66.56
N ALA A 837 3.10 -36.07 -65.57
CA ALA A 837 2.38 -35.66 -64.37
C ALA A 837 1.20 -34.71 -64.68
N MET A 838 1.37 -33.81 -65.65
CA MET A 838 0.30 -32.91 -66.11
C MET A 838 -0.80 -33.63 -66.90
N GLU A 839 -0.47 -34.70 -67.65
CA GLU A 839 -1.46 -35.53 -68.34
C GLU A 839 -2.27 -36.40 -67.38
N GLU A 840 -1.64 -36.96 -66.35
CA GLU A 840 -2.29 -37.78 -65.32
C GLU A 840 -3.39 -36.98 -64.57
N LEU A 841 -3.13 -35.69 -64.31
CA LEU A 841 -4.09 -34.77 -63.67
C LEU A 841 -5.23 -34.32 -64.58
N LYS A 842 -5.08 -34.41 -65.91
CA LYS A 842 -6.14 -34.17 -66.90
C LYS A 842 -7.03 -35.41 -67.10
N GLY A 843 -6.64 -36.55 -66.52
CA GLY A 843 -7.16 -37.88 -66.85
C GLY A 843 -8.39 -38.39 -66.09
N ASP A 844 -8.95 -37.67 -65.12
CA ASP A 844 -10.09 -38.18 -64.33
C ASP A 844 -11.27 -37.20 -64.27
N ASN A 845 -12.19 -37.33 -65.24
CA ASN A 845 -13.62 -36.96 -65.11
C ASN A 845 -14.45 -37.41 -66.34
N SER A 846 -14.57 -38.73 -66.53
CA SER A 846 -15.67 -39.30 -67.33
C SER A 846 -16.04 -40.67 -66.79
N PRO A 847 -17.29 -40.91 -66.36
CA PRO A 847 -17.71 -42.22 -65.87
C PRO A 847 -17.60 -43.26 -67.00
N PRO A 848 -17.28 -44.53 -66.69
CA PRO A 848 -17.25 -45.58 -67.70
C PRO A 848 -18.65 -45.72 -68.32
N LYS A 849 -18.73 -45.61 -69.65
CA LYS A 849 -19.96 -45.93 -70.40
C LYS A 849 -20.32 -47.39 -70.14
N ASP A 850 -21.49 -47.60 -69.58
CA ASP A 850 -22.12 -48.91 -69.38
C ASP A 850 -22.32 -49.61 -70.74
N PRO A 851 -21.74 -50.80 -70.98
CA PRO A 851 -21.83 -51.48 -72.26
C PRO A 851 -23.03 -52.45 -72.34
N ASN A 852 -24.19 -52.11 -71.76
CA ASN A 852 -25.42 -52.90 -71.95
C ASN A 852 -26.69 -52.03 -71.87
N SER A 853 -27.07 -51.44 -73.00
CA SER A 853 -28.47 -51.05 -73.27
C SER A 853 -28.78 -51.11 -74.77
N GLU A 854 -28.83 -52.31 -75.32
CA GLU A 854 -29.70 -52.65 -76.45
C GLU A 854 -30.44 -53.95 -76.09
N VAL A 855 -31.73 -53.81 -75.77
CA VAL A 855 -32.93 -54.58 -76.19
C VAL A 855 -34.08 -54.25 -75.23
#